data_AF-K9B9B1-F1
#
_entry.id   AF-K9B9B1-F1
#
_cell.length_a   1.000
_cell.length_b   1.000
_cell.length_c   1.000
_cell.angle_alpha   90.00
_cell.angle_beta   90.00
_cell.angle_gamma   90.00
#
_symmetry.space_group_name_H-M   'P 1'
#
loop_
_entity.id
_entity.type
_entity.pdbx_description
1 polymer ?
#
loop_
_entity_poly.entity_id
_entity_poly.type
_entity_poly.pdbx_seq_one_letter_code
_entity_poly.pdbx_strand_id
1 'polypeptide(L)'
;MLIFHDYPVQGALFDMDGTMFDTERLRFQTLKQASQELIGQEFSDEYLMQCLGLSAQTAEQLAQRFYGEDVPYKAIRKRADELELESVRHNGVPIKKGLIQVLERLRKSGLRMAVATSSRRAIAEEYLINANVYKFFDLLVCGDEVEKGKPHPEIFIKAAQKLNLQPQQCLMFEDSENGICSACDAGGITILFKDIKEPNDSMLAKANFYYQDMYECLNALDQYIPEMGMPQLQEPFPQSINQLTVGIHGFGAIGGGYIAQVLSHWDGFTRPQRILASTRNRLYLESVNSFGSYSIRYGQSSYDERIENLTVIDADNEQHMLEMYMHSSLIALCLPEQAIASEARTIARGLLARFMSQDTQQHEPITFLIILNKVCAKYLVLKNIREALLEITDEDIAEHILSEHYFCDTVVNRMVAKLSDQALYRQLNIKHRLFKQYQSDLNEEAIELSDETALTEKQEQQMTDCLSDMRGQFQAGQFLQNMDLILFHSETDMPIYVENRSPILSKMRQMILVEQISDIQIIKNRLWNGCHAMTAWYASMHGHDMIGIALADAKIKKYVEQLVEEVKLGLANIVPNQAKELDRMAESFLHSCRSAYKDTCERVARDPLRKLSFNERVFGSLENHIQQQLPYQKIVQGAIYGYVYALKQLEIEELEIVQHIGKNIEMMDINTSQKKAVLDMLYQGIQAELHDETFRYDLNENQAKSALV
;
A
#
# COMPACT_ATOMS: atom_id res chain seq x y z
N MET A 1 20.47 -4.94 11.98
CA MET A 1 20.83 -6.34 12.28
C MET A 1 19.53 -7.12 12.29
N LEU A 2 19.43 -8.10 11.41
CA LEU A 2 18.26 -8.98 11.27
C LEU A 2 18.44 -10.17 12.22
N ILE A 3 17.38 -10.63 12.89
CA ILE A 3 17.39 -11.88 13.65
C ILE A 3 16.56 -12.91 12.90
N PHE A 4 17.20 -13.79 12.13
CA PHE A 4 16.54 -14.80 11.31
C PHE A 4 16.64 -16.16 12.00
N HIS A 5 15.52 -16.75 12.46
CA HIS A 5 15.52 -18.00 13.25
C HIS A 5 16.58 -18.02 14.37
N ASP A 6 16.63 -16.96 15.18
CA ASP A 6 17.61 -16.72 16.26
C ASP A 6 19.06 -16.43 15.80
N TYR A 7 19.34 -16.44 14.51
CA TYR A 7 20.65 -16.06 13.99
C TYR A 7 20.77 -14.54 13.82
N PRO A 8 21.81 -13.90 14.40
CA PRO A 8 22.09 -12.48 14.17
C PRO A 8 22.78 -12.28 12.82
N VAL A 9 22.00 -11.84 11.83
CA VAL A 9 22.45 -11.63 10.45
C VAL A 9 22.77 -10.15 10.19
N GLN A 10 23.91 -9.92 9.55
CA GLN A 10 24.37 -8.60 9.11
C GLN A 10 24.78 -8.58 7.62
N GLY A 11 24.95 -9.75 7.00
CA GLY A 11 25.29 -9.86 5.58
C GLY A 11 24.53 -10.96 4.86
N ALA A 12 24.49 -10.86 3.53
CA ALA A 12 23.97 -11.89 2.65
C ALA A 12 24.91 -12.08 1.45
N LEU A 13 25.34 -13.32 1.24
CA LEU A 13 26.27 -13.73 0.20
C LEU A 13 25.55 -14.64 -0.77
N PHE A 14 25.51 -14.27 -2.04
CA PHE A 14 24.80 -15.00 -3.07
C PHE A 14 25.77 -15.70 -4.01
N ASP A 15 25.58 -17.00 -4.24
CA ASP A 15 26.02 -17.56 -5.52
C ASP A 15 25.19 -16.99 -6.68
N MET A 16 25.70 -17.10 -7.90
CA MET A 16 25.12 -16.53 -9.10
C MET A 16 24.43 -17.57 -9.99
N ASP A 17 25.13 -18.63 -10.37
CA ASP A 17 24.73 -19.54 -11.44
C ASP A 17 23.90 -20.68 -10.83
N GLY A 18 22.64 -20.84 -11.23
CA GLY A 18 21.72 -21.79 -10.60
C GLY A 18 21.04 -21.24 -9.33
N THR A 19 21.62 -20.22 -8.69
CA THR A 19 21.01 -19.52 -7.54
C THR A 19 20.25 -18.26 -7.96
N MET A 20 20.91 -17.26 -8.56
CA MET A 20 20.27 -16.00 -8.97
C MET A 20 19.74 -16.06 -10.41
N PHE A 21 20.46 -16.74 -11.29
CA PHE A 21 20.14 -16.84 -12.70
C PHE A 21 19.97 -18.31 -13.11
N ASP A 22 19.00 -18.57 -13.98
CA ASP A 22 18.74 -19.91 -14.55
C ASP A 22 19.71 -20.22 -15.71
N THR A 23 21.00 -19.95 -15.48
CA THR A 23 22.07 -20.05 -16.49
C THR A 23 22.42 -21.50 -16.81
N GLU A 24 22.20 -22.45 -15.89
CA GLU A 24 22.42 -23.88 -16.14
C GLU A 24 21.44 -24.45 -17.18
N ARG A 25 20.16 -24.04 -17.16
CA ARG A 25 19.21 -24.43 -18.22
C ARG A 25 19.56 -23.83 -19.57
N LEU A 26 19.97 -22.56 -19.58
CA LEU A 26 20.47 -21.91 -20.79
C LEU A 26 21.73 -22.62 -21.30
N ARG A 27 22.62 -23.05 -20.41
CA ARG A 27 23.83 -23.82 -20.73
C ARG A 27 23.49 -25.17 -21.35
N PHE A 28 22.48 -25.88 -20.83
CA PHE A 28 22.01 -27.13 -21.42
C PHE A 28 21.51 -26.92 -22.84
N GLN A 29 20.69 -25.89 -23.07
CA GLN A 29 20.16 -25.54 -24.39
C GLN A 29 21.28 -25.21 -25.39
N THR A 30 22.25 -24.39 -24.98
CA THR A 30 23.37 -23.97 -25.84
C THR A 30 24.34 -25.10 -26.12
N LEU A 31 24.60 -26.01 -25.18
CA LEU A 31 25.40 -27.22 -25.41
C LEU A 31 24.70 -28.21 -26.36
N LYS A 32 23.39 -28.39 -26.24
CA LYS A 32 22.60 -29.18 -27.20
C LYS A 32 22.70 -28.60 -28.60
N GLN A 33 22.47 -27.30 -28.72
CA GLN A 33 22.55 -26.62 -30.01
C GLN A 33 23.97 -26.71 -30.61
N ALA A 34 25.02 -26.40 -29.83
CA ALA A 34 26.40 -26.42 -30.30
C ALA A 34 26.86 -27.83 -30.72
N SER A 35 26.46 -28.87 -29.97
CA SER A 35 26.76 -30.26 -30.34
C SER A 35 25.99 -30.67 -31.60
N GLN A 36 24.72 -30.30 -31.74
CA GLN A 36 23.96 -30.52 -32.97
C GLN A 36 24.60 -29.81 -34.19
N GLU A 37 25.06 -28.57 -34.03
CA GLU A 37 25.72 -27.79 -35.09
C GLU A 37 27.06 -28.40 -35.53
N LEU A 38 27.87 -28.92 -34.59
CA LEU A 38 29.24 -29.33 -34.87
C LEU A 38 29.42 -30.83 -35.15
N ILE A 39 28.60 -31.69 -34.53
CA ILE A 39 28.69 -33.15 -34.68
C ILE A 39 27.39 -33.78 -35.22
N GLY A 40 26.36 -32.98 -35.49
CA GLY A 40 25.08 -33.46 -36.03
C GLY A 40 24.22 -34.22 -35.02
N GLN A 41 24.60 -34.20 -33.74
CA GLN A 41 23.91 -34.88 -32.65
C GLN A 41 23.90 -33.99 -31.39
N GLU A 42 22.72 -33.78 -30.81
CA GLU A 42 22.57 -33.13 -29.50
C GLU A 42 23.17 -33.98 -28.38
N PHE A 43 23.88 -33.31 -27.47
CA PHE A 43 24.17 -33.84 -26.15
C PHE A 43 22.87 -34.20 -25.41
N SER A 44 22.82 -35.40 -24.82
CA SER A 44 21.63 -35.96 -24.20
C SER A 44 21.41 -35.35 -22.83
N ASP A 45 20.16 -35.33 -22.38
CA ASP A 45 19.83 -34.89 -21.02
C ASP A 45 20.55 -35.72 -19.96
N GLU A 46 20.73 -37.03 -20.19
CA GLU A 46 21.50 -37.89 -19.29
C GLU A 46 22.95 -37.42 -19.12
N TYR A 47 23.63 -37.10 -20.22
CA TYR A 47 25.00 -36.59 -20.18
C TYR A 47 25.08 -35.22 -19.49
N LEU A 48 24.20 -34.30 -19.87
CA LEU A 48 24.19 -32.94 -19.30
C LEU A 48 23.88 -32.97 -17.80
N MET A 49 22.94 -33.80 -17.38
CA MET A 49 22.63 -34.02 -15.96
C MET A 49 23.83 -34.57 -15.18
N GLN A 50 24.62 -35.48 -15.77
CA GLN A 50 25.85 -35.98 -15.12
C GLN A 50 26.98 -34.94 -15.10
N CYS A 51 26.94 -33.92 -15.95
CA CYS A 51 27.93 -32.84 -15.98
C CYS A 51 27.74 -31.77 -14.90
N LEU A 52 26.54 -31.64 -14.32
CA LEU A 52 26.28 -30.64 -13.27
C LEU A 52 27.25 -30.81 -12.09
N GLY A 53 27.96 -29.73 -11.76
CA GLY A 53 28.95 -29.70 -10.68
C GLY A 53 30.34 -30.27 -11.03
N LEU A 54 30.57 -30.73 -12.26
CA LEU A 54 31.87 -31.24 -12.71
C LEU A 54 32.79 -30.13 -13.23
N SER A 55 34.10 -30.35 -13.10
CA SER A 55 35.09 -29.51 -13.78
C SER A 55 35.00 -29.66 -15.31
N ALA A 56 35.44 -28.65 -16.05
CA ALA A 56 35.50 -28.71 -17.52
C ALA A 56 36.28 -29.94 -18.03
N GLN A 57 37.35 -30.31 -17.34
CA GLN A 57 38.17 -31.47 -17.69
C GLN A 57 37.44 -32.79 -17.44
N THR A 58 36.70 -32.89 -16.35
CA THR A 58 35.92 -34.10 -16.03
C THR A 58 34.70 -34.22 -16.96
N ALA A 59 34.05 -33.11 -17.30
CA ALA A 59 32.96 -33.07 -18.28
C ALA A 59 33.42 -33.44 -19.70
N GLU A 60 34.66 -33.08 -20.09
CA GLU A 60 35.30 -33.51 -21.34
C GLU A 60 35.52 -35.03 -21.35
N GLN A 61 36.07 -35.59 -20.27
CA GLN A 61 36.25 -37.05 -20.14
C GLN A 61 34.92 -37.80 -20.19
N LEU A 62 33.87 -37.22 -19.60
CA LEU A 62 32.52 -37.79 -19.66
C LEU A 62 31.95 -37.71 -21.09
N ALA A 63 32.18 -36.60 -21.80
CA ALA A 63 31.76 -36.44 -23.19
C ALA A 63 32.40 -37.51 -24.08
N GLN A 64 33.69 -37.76 -23.87
CA GLN A 64 34.44 -38.79 -24.59
C GLN A 64 33.86 -40.19 -24.37
N ARG A 65 33.34 -40.48 -23.17
CA ARG A 65 32.66 -41.76 -22.87
C ARG A 65 31.31 -41.89 -23.54
N PHE A 66 30.54 -40.81 -23.64
CA PHE A 66 29.19 -40.81 -24.23
C PHE A 66 29.21 -40.72 -25.76
N TYR A 67 30.12 -39.94 -26.33
CA TYR A 67 30.12 -39.54 -27.74
C TYR A 67 31.40 -39.93 -28.51
N GLY A 68 32.35 -40.62 -27.86
CA GLY A 68 33.61 -41.09 -28.44
C GLY A 68 34.80 -40.18 -28.18
N GLU A 69 36.02 -40.74 -28.23
CA GLU A 69 37.26 -40.03 -27.88
C GLU A 69 37.54 -38.80 -28.76
N ASP A 70 37.06 -38.82 -30.01
CA ASP A 70 37.27 -37.75 -31.00
C ASP A 70 36.25 -36.61 -30.92
N VAL A 71 35.34 -36.62 -29.93
CA VAL A 71 34.34 -35.55 -29.77
C VAL A 71 35.06 -34.19 -29.63
N PRO A 72 34.75 -33.18 -30.45
CA PRO A 72 35.41 -31.88 -30.42
C PRO A 72 34.86 -31.02 -29.26
N TYR A 73 34.93 -31.54 -28.03
CA TYR A 73 34.28 -30.96 -26.84
C TYR A 73 34.68 -29.50 -26.60
N LYS A 74 35.96 -29.16 -26.79
CA LYS A 74 36.44 -27.77 -26.65
C LYS A 74 35.81 -26.81 -27.66
N ALA A 75 35.58 -27.27 -28.90
CA ALA A 75 34.92 -26.47 -29.93
C ALA A 75 33.41 -26.33 -29.63
N ILE A 76 32.77 -27.43 -29.20
CA ILE A 76 31.36 -27.42 -28.76
C ILE A 76 31.17 -26.46 -27.59
N ARG A 77 32.03 -26.52 -26.58
CA ARG A 77 31.98 -25.62 -25.42
C ARG A 77 32.17 -24.16 -25.84
N LYS A 78 33.15 -23.88 -26.69
CA LYS A 78 33.37 -22.52 -27.21
C LYS A 78 32.14 -22.00 -27.98
N ARG A 79 31.54 -22.84 -28.84
CA ARG A 79 30.33 -22.47 -29.56
C ARG A 79 29.13 -22.28 -28.63
N ALA A 80 29.00 -23.10 -27.60
CA ALA A 80 27.97 -22.92 -26.57
C ALA A 80 28.17 -21.62 -25.76
N ASP A 81 29.41 -21.26 -25.41
CA ASP A 81 29.73 -19.97 -24.79
C ASP A 81 29.31 -18.78 -25.69
N GLU A 82 29.54 -18.88 -27.00
CA GLU A 82 29.09 -17.87 -27.99
C GLU A 82 27.56 -17.78 -28.05
N LEU A 83 26.86 -18.91 -28.14
CA LEU A 83 25.40 -18.98 -28.18
C LEU A 83 24.74 -18.49 -26.88
N GLU A 84 25.35 -18.75 -25.73
CA GLU A 84 24.90 -18.26 -24.44
C GLU A 84 24.97 -16.73 -24.38
N LEU A 85 26.12 -16.18 -24.79
CA LEU A 85 26.32 -14.74 -24.85
C LEU A 85 25.37 -14.08 -25.86
N GLU A 86 25.14 -14.70 -27.02
CA GLU A 86 24.12 -14.26 -27.99
C GLU A 86 22.73 -14.27 -27.35
N SER A 87 22.33 -15.35 -26.68
CA SER A 87 21.02 -15.44 -26.03
C SER A 87 20.84 -14.37 -24.95
N VAL A 88 21.84 -14.16 -24.08
CA VAL A 88 21.79 -13.12 -23.05
C VAL A 88 21.68 -11.72 -23.66
N ARG A 89 22.38 -11.47 -24.77
CA ARG A 89 22.32 -10.16 -25.47
C ARG A 89 20.98 -9.91 -26.15
N HIS A 90 20.34 -10.95 -26.70
CA HIS A 90 19.07 -10.79 -27.41
C HIS A 90 17.85 -10.88 -26.48
N ASN A 91 17.89 -11.75 -25.47
CA ASN A 91 16.75 -12.11 -24.62
C ASN A 91 16.89 -11.63 -23.16
N GLY A 92 18.06 -11.12 -22.76
CA GLY A 92 18.38 -10.79 -21.38
C GLY A 92 18.85 -11.99 -20.56
N VAL A 93 19.29 -11.72 -19.33
CA VAL A 93 19.72 -12.76 -18.37
C VAL A 93 18.48 -13.44 -17.76
N PRO A 94 18.42 -14.78 -17.69
CA PRO A 94 17.27 -15.48 -17.12
C PRO A 94 17.23 -15.36 -15.59
N ILE A 95 16.58 -14.31 -15.07
CA ILE A 95 16.46 -14.05 -13.62
C ILE A 95 15.53 -15.07 -12.94
N LYS A 96 15.97 -15.67 -11.81
CA LYS A 96 15.10 -16.51 -10.99
C LYS A 96 13.94 -15.70 -10.43
N LYS A 97 12.72 -16.21 -10.60
CA LYS A 97 11.50 -15.59 -10.09
C LYS A 97 11.62 -15.40 -8.57
N GLY A 98 11.33 -14.19 -8.07
CA GLY A 98 11.44 -13.85 -6.65
C GLY A 98 12.77 -13.21 -6.22
N LEU A 99 13.84 -13.28 -7.05
CA LEU A 99 15.17 -12.76 -6.68
C LEU A 99 15.14 -11.27 -6.30
N ILE A 100 14.52 -10.44 -7.14
CA ILE A 100 14.52 -8.97 -6.94
C ILE A 100 13.87 -8.62 -5.59
N GLN A 101 12.75 -9.28 -5.26
CA GLN A 101 12.05 -9.07 -4.00
C GLN A 101 12.91 -9.46 -2.79
N VAL A 102 13.63 -10.59 -2.87
CA VAL A 102 14.58 -11.02 -1.82
C VAL A 102 15.70 -9.99 -1.65
N LEU A 103 16.36 -9.57 -2.75
CA LEU A 103 17.45 -8.59 -2.71
C LEU A 103 17.00 -7.26 -2.10
N GLU A 104 15.85 -6.73 -2.53
CA GLU A 104 15.31 -5.51 -1.94
C GLU A 104 15.00 -5.65 -0.45
N ARG A 105 14.44 -6.80 -0.05
CA ARG A 105 14.02 -7.05 1.33
C ARG A 105 15.24 -7.17 2.26
N LEU A 106 16.30 -7.84 1.83
CA LEU A 106 17.56 -7.88 2.58
C LEU A 106 18.23 -6.50 2.62
N ARG A 107 18.18 -5.73 1.52
CA ARG A 107 18.74 -4.38 1.48
C ARG A 107 18.01 -3.42 2.42
N LYS A 108 16.68 -3.43 2.42
CA LYS A 108 15.83 -2.63 3.34
C LYS A 108 16.03 -3.01 4.82
N SER A 109 16.39 -4.26 5.08
CA SER A 109 16.77 -4.74 6.42
C SER A 109 18.15 -4.25 6.88
N GLY A 110 18.87 -3.50 6.02
CA GLY A 110 20.19 -2.94 6.31
C GLY A 110 21.34 -3.95 6.19
N LEU A 111 21.15 -5.06 5.49
CA LEU A 111 22.22 -6.05 5.26
C LEU A 111 23.18 -5.56 4.18
N ARG A 112 24.46 -5.87 4.40
CA ARG A 112 25.49 -5.78 3.35
C ARG A 112 25.42 -7.01 2.47
N MET A 113 25.59 -6.85 1.17
CA MET A 113 25.41 -7.94 0.23
C MET A 113 26.60 -8.09 -0.70
N ALA A 114 26.95 -9.33 -1.01
CA ALA A 114 27.98 -9.64 -1.98
C ALA A 114 27.61 -10.85 -2.84
N VAL A 115 28.20 -10.90 -4.03
CA VAL A 115 28.17 -12.10 -4.88
C VAL A 115 29.45 -12.90 -4.66
N ALA A 116 29.32 -14.21 -4.48
CA ALA A 116 30.41 -15.16 -4.30
C ALA A 116 30.29 -16.28 -5.35
N THR A 117 30.83 -16.06 -6.54
CA THR A 117 30.64 -16.94 -7.73
C THR A 117 31.95 -17.54 -8.24
N SER A 118 31.90 -18.76 -8.77
CA SER A 118 33.04 -19.36 -9.49
C SER A 118 33.25 -18.78 -10.89
N SER A 119 32.31 -17.96 -11.38
CA SER A 119 32.44 -17.24 -12.65
C SER A 119 33.52 -16.14 -12.58
N ARG A 120 34.11 -15.82 -13.73
CA ARG A 120 35.08 -14.72 -13.87
C ARG A 120 34.39 -13.37 -13.67
N ARG A 121 35.09 -12.40 -13.08
CA ARG A 121 34.53 -11.07 -12.79
C ARG A 121 33.83 -10.39 -13.96
N ALA A 122 34.45 -10.38 -15.13
CA ALA A 122 33.87 -9.73 -16.32
C ALA A 122 32.48 -10.28 -16.68
N ILE A 123 32.28 -11.60 -16.56
CA ILE A 123 31.00 -12.27 -16.86
C ILE A 123 29.98 -11.96 -15.76
N ALA A 124 30.41 -12.06 -14.50
CA ALA A 124 29.53 -11.79 -13.36
C ALA A 124 29.00 -10.34 -13.37
N GLU A 125 29.88 -9.36 -13.64
CA GLU A 125 29.49 -7.95 -13.76
C GLU A 125 28.52 -7.73 -14.94
N GLU A 126 28.80 -8.31 -16.11
CA GLU A 126 27.90 -8.22 -17.28
C GLU A 126 26.50 -8.78 -16.96
N TYR A 127 26.41 -9.94 -16.31
CA TYR A 127 25.12 -10.56 -15.98
C TYR A 127 24.34 -9.72 -14.95
N LEU A 128 25.00 -9.26 -13.89
CA LEU A 128 24.37 -8.46 -12.84
C LEU A 128 23.90 -7.09 -13.36
N ILE A 129 24.64 -6.47 -14.29
CA ILE A 129 24.28 -5.20 -14.92
C ILE A 129 23.08 -5.40 -15.84
N ASN A 130 23.13 -6.41 -16.73
CA ASN A 130 22.04 -6.70 -17.67
C ASN A 130 20.74 -7.12 -16.95
N ALA A 131 20.86 -7.77 -15.79
CA ALA A 131 19.73 -8.10 -14.92
C ALA A 131 19.25 -6.92 -14.04
N ASN A 132 19.92 -5.75 -14.08
CA ASN A 132 19.63 -4.58 -13.24
C ASN A 132 19.64 -4.86 -11.72
N VAL A 133 20.48 -5.81 -11.29
CA VAL A 133 20.63 -6.21 -9.87
C VAL A 133 22.00 -5.84 -9.29
N TYR A 134 22.97 -5.42 -10.11
CA TYR A 134 24.31 -5.01 -9.64
C TYR A 134 24.26 -3.98 -8.49
N LYS A 135 23.31 -3.04 -8.55
CA LYS A 135 23.05 -2.01 -7.52
C LYS A 135 22.77 -2.57 -6.12
N PHE A 136 22.38 -3.84 -6.00
CA PHE A 136 22.12 -4.48 -4.72
C PHE A 136 23.37 -5.07 -4.06
N PHE A 137 24.53 -5.07 -4.69
CA PHE A 137 25.73 -5.69 -4.11
C PHE A 137 26.79 -4.64 -3.80
N ASP A 138 27.38 -4.75 -2.61
CA ASP A 138 28.46 -3.86 -2.16
C ASP A 138 29.81 -4.28 -2.74
N LEU A 139 29.98 -5.56 -3.04
CA LEU A 139 31.14 -6.11 -3.72
C LEU A 139 30.86 -7.47 -4.37
N LEU A 140 31.78 -7.89 -5.22
CA LEU A 140 31.83 -9.22 -5.82
C LEU A 140 33.13 -9.91 -5.40
N VAL A 141 33.07 -11.22 -5.19
CA VAL A 141 34.21 -12.12 -5.14
C VAL A 141 34.01 -13.19 -6.20
N CYS A 142 34.88 -13.17 -7.19
CA CYS A 142 34.78 -14.02 -8.38
C CYS A 142 35.82 -15.14 -8.38
N GLY A 143 35.63 -16.14 -9.25
CA GLY A 143 36.49 -17.32 -9.31
C GLY A 143 37.94 -17.02 -9.68
N ASP A 144 38.17 -15.94 -10.42
CA ASP A 144 39.49 -15.42 -10.77
C ASP A 144 40.18 -14.64 -9.64
N GLU A 145 39.52 -14.47 -8.50
CA GLU A 145 40.06 -13.81 -7.30
C GLU A 145 40.39 -14.79 -6.16
N VAL A 146 40.21 -16.10 -6.33
CA VAL A 146 40.45 -17.12 -5.29
C VAL A 146 41.46 -18.16 -5.72
N GLU A 147 42.28 -18.65 -4.79
CA GLU A 147 43.25 -19.72 -5.06
C GLU A 147 42.57 -21.09 -5.13
N LYS A 148 41.56 -21.31 -4.29
CA LYS A 148 40.78 -22.55 -4.24
C LYS A 148 39.29 -22.25 -4.43
N GLY A 149 38.77 -22.68 -5.58
CA GLY A 149 37.33 -22.63 -5.88
C GLY A 149 36.49 -23.57 -5.01
N LYS A 150 35.17 -23.45 -5.13
CA LYS A 150 34.19 -24.36 -4.49
C LYS A 150 34.53 -25.82 -4.85
N PRO A 151 34.52 -26.76 -3.89
CA PRO A 151 33.90 -26.70 -2.56
C PRO A 151 34.75 -26.08 -1.44
N HIS A 152 35.95 -25.56 -1.72
CA HIS A 152 36.76 -24.93 -0.67
C HIS A 152 36.13 -23.61 -0.18
N PRO A 153 36.08 -23.33 1.14
CA PRO A 153 35.33 -22.20 1.72
C PRO A 153 35.92 -20.80 1.44
N GLU A 154 37.05 -20.72 0.74
CA GLU A 154 37.82 -19.47 0.56
C GLU A 154 36.96 -18.34 0.00
N ILE A 155 36.11 -18.62 -0.99
CA ILE A 155 35.32 -17.59 -1.66
C ILE A 155 34.33 -16.89 -0.71
N PHE A 156 33.61 -17.67 0.11
CA PHE A 156 32.66 -17.14 1.09
C PHE A 156 33.36 -16.47 2.27
N ILE A 157 34.46 -17.04 2.77
CA ILE A 157 35.29 -16.41 3.81
C ILE A 157 35.78 -15.05 3.33
N LYS A 158 36.31 -14.97 2.11
CA LYS A 158 36.84 -13.74 1.51
C LYS A 158 35.73 -12.71 1.28
N ALA A 159 34.55 -13.13 0.84
CA ALA A 159 33.40 -12.24 0.69
C ALA A 159 32.95 -11.65 2.02
N ALA A 160 32.78 -12.47 3.07
CA ALA A 160 32.44 -12.01 4.41
C ALA A 160 33.49 -11.02 4.97
N GLN A 161 34.78 -11.37 4.84
CA GLN A 161 35.89 -10.51 5.28
C GLN A 161 35.91 -9.16 4.55
N LYS A 162 35.74 -9.14 3.22
CA LYS A 162 35.70 -7.89 2.46
C LYS A 162 34.48 -7.02 2.84
N LEU A 163 33.38 -7.62 3.30
CA LEU A 163 32.23 -6.90 3.88
C LEU A 163 32.46 -6.43 5.32
N ASN A 164 33.62 -6.72 5.92
CA ASN A 164 33.95 -6.53 7.33
C ASN A 164 33.00 -7.29 8.27
N LEU A 165 32.64 -8.52 7.90
CA LEU A 165 31.76 -9.40 8.66
C LEU A 165 32.46 -10.74 8.94
N GLN A 166 31.96 -11.46 9.95
CA GLN A 166 32.30 -12.86 10.16
C GLN A 166 31.35 -13.76 9.34
N PRO A 167 31.79 -14.92 8.84
CA PRO A 167 30.93 -15.86 8.12
C PRO A 167 29.62 -16.19 8.85
N GLN A 168 29.66 -16.38 10.17
CA GLN A 168 28.51 -16.71 11.01
C GLN A 168 27.44 -15.60 11.06
N GLN A 169 27.77 -14.39 10.60
CA GLN A 169 26.85 -13.26 10.51
C GLN A 169 26.21 -13.14 9.11
N CYS A 170 26.51 -14.06 8.21
CA CYS A 170 26.12 -14.01 6.82
C CYS A 170 25.19 -15.16 6.45
N LEU A 171 24.06 -14.83 5.83
CA LEU A 171 23.29 -15.79 5.03
C LEU A 171 24.10 -16.12 3.78
N MET A 172 24.20 -17.39 3.41
CA MET A 172 24.89 -17.84 2.19
C MET A 172 23.92 -18.63 1.33
N PHE A 173 23.53 -18.06 0.20
CA PHE A 173 22.51 -18.58 -0.71
C PHE A 173 23.18 -19.39 -1.83
N GLU A 174 22.75 -20.64 -1.99
CA GLU A 174 23.34 -21.62 -2.90
C GLU A 174 22.31 -22.62 -3.42
N ASP A 175 22.63 -23.29 -4.52
CA ASP A 175 21.84 -24.38 -5.11
C ASP A 175 22.67 -25.66 -5.35
N SER A 176 24.00 -25.56 -5.36
CA SER A 176 24.89 -26.65 -5.76
C SER A 176 25.53 -27.39 -4.59
N GLU A 177 25.92 -28.66 -4.79
CA GLU A 177 26.61 -29.45 -3.76
C GLU A 177 27.98 -28.86 -3.38
N ASN A 178 28.78 -28.46 -4.38
CA ASN A 178 30.07 -27.82 -4.13
C ASN A 178 29.88 -26.50 -3.39
N GLY A 179 28.87 -25.73 -3.78
CA GLY A 179 28.55 -24.44 -3.19
C GLY A 179 28.08 -24.53 -1.74
N ILE A 180 27.11 -25.39 -1.45
CA ILE A 180 26.61 -25.57 -0.09
C ILE A 180 27.69 -26.13 0.85
N CYS A 181 28.59 -27.00 0.35
CA CYS A 181 29.76 -27.44 1.10
C CYS A 181 30.69 -26.26 1.43
N SER A 182 31.00 -25.44 0.43
CA SER A 182 31.83 -24.26 0.61
C SER A 182 31.24 -23.26 1.60
N ALA A 183 29.92 -23.06 1.57
CA ALA A 183 29.22 -22.14 2.46
C ALA A 183 29.17 -22.66 3.91
N CYS A 184 28.86 -23.96 4.08
CA CYS A 184 28.83 -24.63 5.37
C CYS A 184 30.22 -24.64 6.02
N ASP A 185 31.27 -25.00 5.27
CA ASP A 185 32.64 -25.08 5.78
C ASP A 185 33.24 -23.70 6.07
N ALA A 186 32.70 -22.63 5.44
CA ALA A 186 33.02 -21.25 5.81
C ALA A 186 32.43 -20.85 7.17
N GLY A 187 31.47 -21.61 7.70
CA GLY A 187 30.73 -21.30 8.93
C GLY A 187 29.61 -20.29 8.73
N GLY A 188 29.09 -20.16 7.50
CA GLY A 188 27.92 -19.33 7.21
C GLY A 188 26.59 -19.96 7.61
N ILE A 189 25.54 -19.15 7.60
CA ILE A 189 24.16 -19.63 7.75
C ILE A 189 23.67 -19.99 6.35
N THR A 190 23.57 -21.28 6.05
CA THR A 190 23.39 -21.77 4.69
C THR A 190 21.92 -21.85 4.29
N ILE A 191 21.59 -21.26 3.14
CA ILE A 191 20.28 -21.35 2.49
C ILE A 191 20.46 -22.08 1.18
N LEU A 192 19.84 -23.25 1.08
CA LEU A 192 19.86 -24.09 -0.11
C LEU A 192 18.57 -23.91 -0.92
N PHE A 193 18.70 -23.73 -2.23
CA PHE A 193 17.60 -23.74 -3.18
C PHE A 193 17.57 -25.02 -4.00
N LYS A 194 16.36 -25.41 -4.40
CA LYS A 194 16.19 -26.37 -5.49
C LYS A 194 16.49 -25.72 -6.83
N ASP A 195 17.19 -26.47 -7.69
CA ASP A 195 17.37 -26.10 -9.09
C ASP A 195 17.01 -27.27 -10.03
N ILE A 196 17.90 -27.68 -10.94
CA ILE A 196 17.63 -28.76 -11.89
C ILE A 196 17.54 -30.12 -11.19
N LYS A 197 18.35 -30.36 -10.14
CA LYS A 197 18.36 -31.60 -9.35
C LYS A 197 17.69 -31.40 -8.00
N GLU A 198 17.02 -32.45 -7.53
CA GLU A 198 16.64 -32.53 -6.12
C GLU A 198 17.89 -32.61 -5.25
N PRO A 199 17.97 -31.84 -4.16
CA PRO A 199 19.06 -31.95 -3.20
C PRO A 199 19.20 -33.36 -2.63
N ASN A 200 20.43 -33.85 -2.56
CA ASN A 200 20.73 -35.12 -1.91
C ASN A 200 20.88 -34.94 -0.38
N ASP A 201 20.96 -36.05 0.35
CA ASP A 201 21.08 -36.05 1.83
C ASP A 201 22.32 -35.29 2.33
N SER A 202 23.41 -35.30 1.55
CA SER A 202 24.67 -34.60 1.87
C SER A 202 24.47 -33.08 1.83
N MET A 203 23.78 -32.57 0.81
CA MET A 203 23.44 -31.15 0.68
C MET A 203 22.49 -30.71 1.80
N LEU A 204 21.44 -31.48 2.07
CA LEU A 204 20.48 -31.18 3.14
C LEU A 204 21.13 -31.17 4.53
N ALA A 205 22.08 -32.08 4.79
CA ALA A 205 22.83 -32.11 6.05
C ALA A 205 23.74 -30.88 6.26
N LYS A 206 24.08 -30.16 5.18
CA LYS A 206 24.91 -28.95 5.19
C LYS A 206 24.11 -27.65 5.04
N ALA A 207 22.81 -27.76 4.79
CA ALA A 207 21.88 -26.63 4.71
C ALA A 207 21.27 -26.34 6.08
N ASN A 208 21.29 -25.09 6.54
CA ASN A 208 20.50 -24.68 7.69
C ASN A 208 19.02 -24.54 7.31
N PHE A 209 18.77 -24.05 6.09
CA PHE A 209 17.43 -23.88 5.54
C PHE A 209 17.40 -24.36 4.09
N TYR A 210 16.28 -24.95 3.69
CA TYR A 210 16.03 -25.39 2.32
C TYR A 210 14.70 -24.82 1.84
N TYR A 211 14.70 -24.26 0.63
CA TYR A 211 13.53 -23.71 -0.04
C TYR A 211 13.45 -24.20 -1.49
N GLN A 212 12.24 -24.42 -1.99
CA GLN A 212 11.98 -24.82 -3.37
C GLN A 212 12.32 -23.69 -4.35
N ASP A 213 12.07 -22.44 -3.95
CA ASP A 213 12.35 -21.26 -4.76
C ASP A 213 12.56 -20.00 -3.90
N MET A 214 12.85 -18.88 -4.57
CA MET A 214 13.07 -17.59 -3.91
C MET A 214 11.80 -17.02 -3.26
N TYR A 215 10.59 -17.40 -3.72
CA TYR A 215 9.35 -16.93 -3.09
C TYR A 215 9.11 -17.61 -1.75
N GLU A 216 9.39 -18.90 -1.65
CA GLU A 216 9.33 -19.61 -0.38
C GLU A 216 10.35 -19.03 0.62
N CYS A 217 11.58 -18.73 0.16
CA CYS A 217 12.57 -18.05 0.98
C CYS A 217 12.11 -16.64 1.39
N LEU A 218 11.52 -15.88 0.48
CA LEU A 218 10.96 -14.55 0.79
C LEU A 218 9.88 -14.64 1.86
N ASN A 219 8.98 -15.62 1.78
CA ASN A 219 7.93 -15.85 2.77
C ASN A 219 8.50 -16.24 4.14
N ALA A 220 9.58 -17.01 4.17
CA ALA A 220 10.27 -17.33 5.42
C ALA A 220 10.97 -16.10 6.02
N LEU A 221 11.69 -15.32 5.19
CA LEU A 221 12.36 -14.08 5.60
C LEU A 221 11.38 -13.05 6.17
N ASP A 222 10.17 -12.99 5.62
CA ASP A 222 9.13 -12.05 6.02
C ASP A 222 8.85 -12.07 7.54
N GLN A 223 8.79 -13.27 8.13
CA GLN A 223 8.46 -13.47 9.55
C GLN A 223 9.47 -12.82 10.52
N TYR A 224 10.67 -12.50 10.03
CA TYR A 224 11.80 -12.07 10.83
C TYR A 224 12.21 -10.61 10.61
N ILE A 225 11.64 -9.95 9.59
CA ILE A 225 12.06 -8.61 9.23
C ILE A 225 11.06 -7.59 9.77
N PRO A 226 11.54 -6.49 10.40
CA PRO A 226 10.66 -5.48 10.97
C PRO A 226 9.65 -4.92 9.96
N GLU A 227 8.44 -4.66 10.46
CA GLU A 227 7.43 -3.85 9.77
C GLU A 227 8.00 -2.44 9.54
N MET A 228 7.79 -1.91 8.33
CA MET A 228 8.21 -0.55 8.04
C MET A 228 7.21 0.44 8.62
N GLY A 229 7.71 1.53 9.19
CA GLY A 229 6.86 2.61 9.66
C GLY A 229 6.12 3.30 8.50
N MET A 230 5.14 4.11 8.87
CA MET A 230 4.38 4.95 7.96
C MET A 230 5.31 5.76 7.04
N PRO A 231 5.06 5.78 5.70
CA PRO A 231 5.87 6.54 4.77
C PRO A 231 5.77 8.02 5.07
N GLN A 232 6.87 8.74 4.80
CA GLN A 232 6.79 10.19 4.71
C GLN A 232 6.13 10.57 3.40
N LEU A 233 5.42 11.71 3.37
CA LEU A 233 4.72 12.16 2.17
C LEU A 233 5.62 12.29 0.93
N GLN A 234 6.88 12.68 1.12
CA GLN A 234 7.87 12.84 0.05
C GLN A 234 8.71 11.57 -0.19
N GLU A 235 8.40 10.49 0.51
CA GLU A 235 9.07 9.22 0.30
C GLU A 235 8.68 8.67 -1.09
N PRO A 236 9.64 8.28 -1.94
CA PRO A 236 9.31 7.73 -3.25
C PRO A 236 8.62 6.37 -3.12
N PHE A 237 7.68 6.09 -4.03
CA PHE A 237 7.08 4.76 -4.11
C PHE A 237 8.13 3.67 -4.38
N PRO A 238 7.94 2.45 -3.86
CA PRO A 238 8.75 1.30 -4.22
C PRO A 238 8.75 1.10 -5.75
N GLN A 239 9.94 0.94 -6.34
CA GLN A 239 10.10 0.72 -7.78
C GLN A 239 9.73 -0.71 -8.19
N SER A 240 10.03 -1.69 -7.33
CA SER A 240 9.66 -3.08 -7.56
C SER A 240 8.18 -3.33 -7.33
N ILE A 241 7.71 -4.38 -8.00
CA ILE A 241 6.33 -4.86 -7.94
C ILE A 241 6.28 -6.30 -7.46
N ASN A 242 5.22 -6.65 -6.73
CA ASN A 242 4.89 -8.03 -6.35
C ASN A 242 4.02 -8.69 -7.44
N GLN A 243 3.43 -9.86 -7.18
CA GLN A 243 2.54 -10.56 -8.13
C GLN A 243 1.05 -10.28 -7.91
N LEU A 244 0.71 -9.48 -6.90
CA LEU A 244 -0.65 -9.26 -6.47
C LEU A 244 -1.36 -8.24 -7.36
N THR A 245 -2.62 -8.53 -7.64
CA THR A 245 -3.57 -7.55 -8.15
C THR A 245 -4.46 -7.08 -7.00
N VAL A 246 -4.79 -5.79 -6.98
CA VAL A 246 -5.72 -5.21 -6.01
C VAL A 246 -6.74 -4.31 -6.66
N GLY A 247 -7.89 -4.17 -6.00
CA GLY A 247 -9.03 -3.41 -6.48
C GLY A 247 -9.36 -2.20 -5.60
N ILE A 248 -9.87 -1.14 -6.23
CA ILE A 248 -10.56 -0.02 -5.61
C ILE A 248 -11.95 0.05 -6.24
N HIS A 249 -12.95 -0.46 -5.55
CA HIS A 249 -14.33 -0.30 -6.00
C HIS A 249 -14.81 1.11 -5.61
N GLY A 250 -14.80 2.03 -6.57
CA GLY A 250 -15.17 3.43 -6.38
C GLY A 250 -13.96 4.37 -6.42
N PHE A 251 -13.55 4.77 -7.62
CA PHE A 251 -12.51 5.78 -7.88
C PHE A 251 -13.04 7.20 -7.64
N GLY A 252 -13.43 7.46 -6.40
CA GLY A 252 -13.90 8.74 -5.90
C GLY A 252 -12.79 9.56 -5.24
N ALA A 253 -13.18 10.53 -4.40
CA ALA A 253 -12.21 11.33 -3.63
C ALA A 253 -11.32 10.44 -2.76
N ILE A 254 -11.93 9.55 -1.97
CA ILE A 254 -11.19 8.62 -1.10
C ILE A 254 -10.47 7.55 -1.91
N GLY A 255 -11.13 6.92 -2.88
CA GLY A 255 -10.53 5.87 -3.69
C GLY A 255 -9.29 6.34 -4.46
N GLY A 256 -9.43 7.39 -5.29
CA GLY A 256 -8.34 7.90 -6.11
C GLY A 256 -7.41 8.88 -5.40
N GLY A 257 -7.92 9.69 -4.47
CA GLY A 257 -7.12 10.72 -3.79
C GLY A 257 -6.51 10.27 -2.45
N TYR A 258 -6.72 9.02 -2.04
CA TYR A 258 -6.10 8.47 -0.83
C TYR A 258 -5.77 6.98 -0.94
N ILE A 259 -6.73 6.10 -1.22
CA ILE A 259 -6.47 4.65 -1.23
C ILE A 259 -5.48 4.25 -2.32
N ALA A 260 -5.53 4.88 -3.49
CA ALA A 260 -4.54 4.65 -4.55
C ALA A 260 -3.10 4.94 -4.09
N GLN A 261 -2.91 5.98 -3.28
CA GLN A 261 -1.62 6.28 -2.65
C GLN A 261 -1.23 5.19 -1.65
N VAL A 262 -2.16 4.79 -0.78
CA VAL A 262 -1.93 3.73 0.22
C VAL A 262 -1.48 2.42 -0.43
N LEU A 263 -2.14 2.03 -1.52
CA LEU A 263 -1.79 0.84 -2.28
C LEU A 263 -0.47 1.01 -3.07
N SER A 264 -0.08 2.24 -3.40
CA SER A 264 1.18 2.53 -4.11
C SER A 264 2.40 2.51 -3.19
N HIS A 265 2.24 2.84 -1.91
CA HIS A 265 3.27 2.69 -0.87
C HIS A 265 3.40 1.26 -0.32
N TRP A 266 2.44 0.38 -0.63
CA TRP A 266 2.24 -0.92 0.01
C TRP A 266 3.48 -1.81 0.00
N ASP A 267 3.72 -2.51 1.10
CA ASP A 267 5.04 -2.97 1.50
C ASP A 267 5.07 -4.36 2.11
N GLY A 268 4.35 -5.30 1.48
CA GLY A 268 4.34 -6.69 1.94
C GLY A 268 4.68 -7.81 0.94
N PHE A 269 5.50 -7.71 -0.12
CA PHE A 269 6.70 -6.92 -0.33
C PHE A 269 6.74 -6.31 -1.71
N THR A 270 6.81 -4.98 -1.67
CA THR A 270 6.72 -4.06 -2.80
C THR A 270 5.32 -3.96 -3.37
N ARG A 271 5.07 -2.91 -4.16
CA ARG A 271 3.71 -2.50 -4.50
C ARG A 271 3.04 -3.51 -5.44
N PRO A 272 1.70 -3.52 -5.55
CA PRO A 272 0.97 -4.38 -6.47
C PRO A 272 1.52 -4.32 -7.89
N GLN A 273 1.52 -5.46 -8.58
CA GLN A 273 1.70 -5.46 -10.03
C GLN A 273 0.63 -4.63 -10.72
N ARG A 274 -0.61 -4.74 -10.22
CA ARG A 274 -1.77 -4.10 -10.85
C ARG A 274 -2.71 -3.54 -9.80
N ILE A 275 -3.01 -2.25 -9.90
CA ILE A 275 -4.08 -1.59 -9.15
C ILE A 275 -5.22 -1.31 -10.12
N LEU A 276 -6.36 -1.95 -9.91
CA LEU A 276 -7.59 -1.72 -10.66
C LEU A 276 -8.49 -0.78 -9.88
N ALA A 277 -9.05 0.24 -10.52
CA ALA A 277 -10.02 1.12 -9.87
C ALA A 277 -11.27 1.30 -10.73
N SER A 278 -12.45 1.13 -10.16
CA SER A 278 -13.71 1.24 -10.92
C SER A 278 -14.34 2.62 -10.82
N THR A 279 -14.85 3.15 -11.93
CA THR A 279 -15.58 4.42 -11.96
C THR A 279 -16.69 4.41 -13.01
N ARG A 280 -17.75 5.19 -12.75
CA ARG A 280 -18.75 5.57 -13.77
C ARG A 280 -18.45 6.93 -14.41
N ASN A 281 -17.46 7.66 -13.89
CA ASN A 281 -17.07 8.94 -14.47
C ASN A 281 -16.15 8.68 -15.67
N ARG A 282 -16.71 8.76 -16.87
CA ARG A 282 -15.97 8.59 -18.13
C ARG A 282 -14.77 9.53 -18.26
N LEU A 283 -14.87 10.76 -17.76
CA LEU A 283 -13.76 11.70 -17.82
C LEU A 283 -12.56 11.19 -17.03
N TYR A 284 -12.78 10.62 -15.84
CA TYR A 284 -11.69 10.04 -15.04
C TYR A 284 -11.13 8.77 -15.68
N LEU A 285 -12.00 7.91 -16.19
CA LEU A 285 -11.61 6.68 -16.90
C LEU A 285 -10.67 7.00 -18.06
N GLU A 286 -11.12 7.86 -18.98
CA GLU A 286 -10.34 8.21 -20.16
C GLU A 286 -9.07 8.98 -19.80
N SER A 287 -9.15 9.91 -18.83
CA SER A 287 -7.99 10.73 -18.47
C SER A 287 -6.89 9.90 -17.81
N VAL A 288 -7.20 9.06 -16.81
CA VAL A 288 -6.16 8.28 -16.13
C VAL A 288 -5.54 7.27 -17.08
N ASN A 289 -6.35 6.55 -17.87
CA ASN A 289 -5.84 5.54 -18.79
C ASN A 289 -5.04 6.16 -19.95
N SER A 290 -5.41 7.35 -20.44
CA SER A 290 -4.69 8.03 -21.53
C SER A 290 -3.36 8.64 -21.06
N PHE A 291 -3.33 9.23 -19.87
CA PHE A 291 -2.11 9.83 -19.31
C PHE A 291 -1.20 8.80 -18.63
N GLY A 292 -1.71 7.61 -18.30
CA GLY A 292 -0.99 6.55 -17.56
C GLY A 292 -0.66 6.90 -16.11
N SER A 293 -0.97 8.12 -15.68
CA SER A 293 -0.68 8.66 -14.35
C SER A 293 -1.60 9.84 -14.03
N TYR A 294 -1.69 10.18 -12.75
CA TYR A 294 -2.32 11.40 -12.26
C TYR A 294 -1.69 11.85 -10.95
N SER A 295 -1.95 13.08 -10.52
CA SER A 295 -1.36 13.65 -9.31
C SER A 295 -2.41 13.96 -8.25
N ILE A 296 -2.03 13.74 -7.00
CA ILE A 296 -2.73 14.15 -5.78
C ILE A 296 -2.00 15.36 -5.21
N ARG A 297 -2.71 16.48 -5.05
CA ARG A 297 -2.14 17.73 -4.56
C ARG A 297 -2.28 17.89 -3.04
N TYR A 298 -1.15 18.08 -2.39
CA TYR A 298 -1.02 18.38 -0.96
C TYR A 298 -0.74 19.86 -0.77
N GLY A 299 -1.82 20.65 -0.79
CA GLY A 299 -1.72 22.11 -0.80
C GLY A 299 -1.00 22.72 0.40
N GLN A 300 -1.03 22.06 1.57
CA GLN A 300 -0.34 22.52 2.78
C GLN A 300 1.18 22.39 2.69
N SER A 301 1.66 21.39 1.94
CA SER A 301 3.08 21.09 1.78
C SER A 301 3.64 21.56 0.42
N SER A 302 2.81 22.16 -0.43
CA SER A 302 3.16 22.52 -1.82
C SER A 302 3.78 21.35 -2.58
N TYR A 303 3.19 20.16 -2.40
CA TYR A 303 3.69 18.91 -2.97
C TYR A 303 2.58 18.24 -3.79
N ASP A 304 2.92 17.75 -4.97
CA ASP A 304 2.03 16.97 -5.83
C ASP A 304 2.63 15.55 -5.92
N GLU A 305 1.90 14.56 -5.41
CA GLU A 305 2.32 13.16 -5.45
C GLU A 305 1.73 12.50 -6.68
N ARG A 306 2.58 11.88 -7.48
CA ARG A 306 2.21 11.31 -8.78
C ARG A 306 1.94 9.81 -8.66
N ILE A 307 0.69 9.42 -8.88
CA ILE A 307 0.24 8.02 -8.89
C ILE A 307 0.41 7.44 -10.29
N GLU A 308 1.04 6.27 -10.35
CA GLU A 308 1.34 5.53 -11.58
C GLU A 308 0.96 4.06 -11.40
N ASN A 309 0.91 3.29 -12.51
CA ASN A 309 0.58 1.86 -12.52
C ASN A 309 -0.81 1.53 -11.96
N LEU A 310 -1.77 2.43 -12.16
CA LEU A 310 -3.18 2.25 -11.85
C LEU A 310 -4.00 2.24 -13.14
N THR A 311 -4.86 1.24 -13.31
CA THR A 311 -5.79 1.14 -14.43
C THR A 311 -7.21 1.42 -13.94
N VAL A 312 -7.89 2.35 -14.61
CA VAL A 312 -9.28 2.65 -14.31
C VAL A 312 -10.20 1.84 -15.23
N ILE A 313 -11.16 1.12 -14.66
CA ILE A 313 -12.15 0.33 -15.38
C ILE A 313 -13.54 0.96 -15.28
N ASP A 314 -14.37 0.69 -16.28
CA ASP A 314 -15.78 1.12 -16.28
C ASP A 314 -16.57 0.25 -15.29
N ALA A 315 -17.18 0.90 -14.29
CA ALA A 315 -18.00 0.22 -13.30
C ALA A 315 -19.34 -0.29 -13.85
N ASP A 316 -19.78 0.20 -15.02
CA ASP A 316 -20.97 -0.31 -15.72
C ASP A 316 -20.63 -1.49 -16.66
N ASN A 317 -19.34 -1.78 -16.88
CA ASN A 317 -18.90 -2.97 -17.61
C ASN A 317 -18.76 -4.16 -16.66
N GLU A 318 -19.75 -5.05 -16.70
CA GLU A 318 -19.82 -6.22 -15.82
C GLU A 318 -18.58 -7.13 -15.94
N GLN A 319 -18.07 -7.37 -17.14
CA GLN A 319 -16.92 -8.25 -17.34
C GLN A 319 -15.67 -7.70 -16.64
N HIS A 320 -15.39 -6.39 -16.78
CA HIS A 320 -14.25 -5.77 -16.10
C HIS A 320 -14.38 -5.85 -14.57
N MET A 321 -15.60 -5.68 -14.05
CA MET A 321 -15.86 -5.79 -12.62
C MET A 321 -15.65 -7.24 -12.15
N LEU A 322 -16.16 -8.25 -12.85
CA LEU A 322 -15.94 -9.66 -12.52
C LEU A 322 -14.44 -10.00 -12.49
N GLU A 323 -13.67 -9.57 -13.49
CA GLU A 323 -12.21 -9.76 -13.53
C GLU A 323 -11.52 -9.15 -12.30
N MET A 324 -11.94 -7.96 -11.85
CA MET A 324 -11.40 -7.35 -10.63
C MET A 324 -11.66 -8.24 -9.40
N TYR A 325 -12.86 -8.78 -9.23
CA TYR A 325 -13.21 -9.66 -8.11
C TYR A 325 -12.54 -11.04 -8.17
N MET A 326 -12.35 -11.59 -9.38
CA MET A 326 -11.72 -12.89 -9.57
C MET A 326 -10.21 -12.88 -9.30
N HIS A 327 -9.52 -11.77 -9.55
CA HIS A 327 -8.05 -11.75 -9.49
C HIS A 327 -7.47 -10.91 -8.34
N SER A 328 -8.26 -10.08 -7.67
CA SER A 328 -7.73 -9.24 -6.58
C SER A 328 -7.53 -10.03 -5.29
N SER A 329 -6.40 -9.80 -4.61
CA SER A 329 -6.17 -10.28 -3.24
C SER A 329 -6.73 -9.33 -2.17
N LEU A 330 -6.89 -8.05 -2.52
CA LEU A 330 -7.48 -7.02 -1.68
C LEU A 330 -8.35 -6.09 -2.51
N ILE A 331 -9.52 -5.73 -1.99
CA ILE A 331 -10.44 -4.77 -2.60
C ILE A 331 -10.86 -3.72 -1.57
N ALA A 332 -10.57 -2.45 -1.86
CA ALA A 332 -11.10 -1.33 -1.08
C ALA A 332 -12.46 -0.88 -1.62
N LEU A 333 -13.50 -1.01 -0.80
CA LEU A 333 -14.84 -0.54 -1.09
C LEU A 333 -14.96 0.94 -0.70
N CYS A 334 -14.79 1.83 -1.67
CA CYS A 334 -14.83 3.29 -1.52
C CYS A 334 -16.16 3.85 -2.05
N LEU A 335 -17.26 3.27 -1.57
CA LEU A 335 -18.61 3.55 -2.06
C LEU A 335 -19.37 4.44 -1.07
N PRO A 336 -20.20 5.39 -1.54
CA PRO A 336 -21.12 6.10 -0.65
C PRO A 336 -22.20 5.14 -0.13
N GLU A 337 -22.74 5.41 1.06
CA GLU A 337 -23.72 4.54 1.72
C GLU A 337 -24.90 4.16 0.80
N GLN A 338 -25.46 5.16 0.10
CA GLN A 338 -26.59 4.99 -0.81
C GLN A 338 -26.32 4.09 -2.02
N ALA A 339 -25.05 3.86 -2.38
CA ALA A 339 -24.67 2.98 -3.48
C ALA A 339 -24.43 1.53 -3.04
N ILE A 340 -24.31 1.24 -1.74
CA ILE A 340 -23.99 -0.10 -1.25
C ILE A 340 -25.01 -1.13 -1.73
N ALA A 341 -26.31 -0.80 -1.64
CA ALA A 341 -27.38 -1.70 -2.08
C ALA A 341 -27.34 -1.98 -3.59
N SER A 342 -27.08 -0.95 -4.42
CA SER A 342 -27.01 -1.14 -5.87
C SER A 342 -25.75 -1.89 -6.30
N GLU A 343 -24.61 -1.62 -5.68
CA GLU A 343 -23.35 -2.30 -6.01
C GLU A 343 -23.31 -3.75 -5.51
N ALA A 344 -24.06 -4.09 -4.47
CA ALA A 344 -24.02 -5.43 -3.86
C ALA A 344 -24.27 -6.56 -4.87
N ARG A 345 -25.09 -6.34 -5.91
CA ARG A 345 -25.29 -7.29 -7.00
C ARG A 345 -24.02 -7.56 -7.80
N THR A 346 -23.27 -6.52 -8.15
CA THR A 346 -21.99 -6.65 -8.84
C THR A 346 -20.98 -7.39 -7.98
N ILE A 347 -20.93 -7.07 -6.68
CA ILE A 347 -20.06 -7.75 -5.72
C ILE A 347 -20.41 -9.24 -5.62
N ALA A 348 -21.70 -9.56 -5.44
CA ALA A 348 -22.19 -10.93 -5.33
C ALA A 348 -21.86 -11.77 -6.57
N ARG A 349 -22.07 -11.22 -7.77
CA ARG A 349 -21.72 -11.90 -9.03
C ARG A 349 -20.21 -12.13 -9.17
N GLY A 350 -19.39 -11.15 -8.78
CA GLY A 350 -17.93 -11.28 -8.79
C GLY A 350 -17.41 -12.36 -7.84
N LEU A 351 -17.97 -12.41 -6.63
CA LEU A 351 -17.66 -13.45 -5.65
C LEU A 351 -18.13 -14.83 -6.10
N LEU A 352 -19.31 -14.93 -6.70
CA LEU A 352 -19.82 -16.18 -7.27
C LEU A 352 -18.94 -16.68 -8.43
N ALA A 353 -18.53 -15.79 -9.33
CA ALA A 353 -17.63 -16.13 -10.44
C ALA A 353 -16.28 -16.65 -9.93
N ARG A 354 -15.72 -16.02 -8.87
CA ARG A 354 -14.52 -16.49 -8.18
C ARG A 354 -14.71 -17.87 -7.54
N PHE A 355 -15.84 -18.10 -6.88
CA PHE A 355 -16.19 -19.38 -6.29
C PHE A 355 -16.30 -20.49 -7.35
N MET A 356 -16.90 -20.19 -8.50
CA MET A 356 -17.03 -21.14 -9.61
C MET A 356 -15.71 -21.46 -10.33
N SER A 357 -14.69 -20.61 -10.23
CA SER A 357 -13.37 -20.84 -10.87
C SER A 357 -12.40 -21.70 -10.04
N GLN A 358 -12.84 -22.25 -8.91
CA GLN A 358 -12.02 -22.96 -7.93
C GLN A 358 -11.26 -24.20 -8.46
N ASP A 359 -11.65 -24.78 -9.60
CA ASP A 359 -11.00 -25.99 -10.16
C ASP A 359 -9.62 -25.75 -10.82
N THR A 360 -9.13 -24.51 -10.91
CA THR A 360 -7.96 -24.19 -11.77
C THR A 360 -6.75 -23.51 -11.11
N GLN A 361 -6.85 -22.89 -9.94
CA GLN A 361 -5.72 -22.23 -9.25
C GLN A 361 -5.89 -22.22 -7.72
N GLN A 362 -4.79 -22.27 -6.95
CA GLN A 362 -4.79 -22.01 -5.49
C GLN A 362 -5.37 -20.61 -5.23
N HIS A 363 -6.63 -20.52 -4.78
CA HIS A 363 -7.30 -19.26 -4.53
C HIS A 363 -7.10 -18.80 -3.07
N GLU A 364 -6.48 -17.64 -2.90
CA GLU A 364 -6.42 -16.95 -1.60
C GLU A 364 -7.71 -16.16 -1.34
N PRO A 365 -8.19 -16.04 -0.09
CA PRO A 365 -9.27 -15.13 0.29
C PRO A 365 -9.06 -13.68 -0.15
N ILE A 366 -10.13 -12.97 -0.54
CA ILE A 366 -10.05 -11.51 -0.73
C ILE A 366 -10.13 -10.82 0.62
N THR A 367 -9.28 -9.81 0.81
CA THR A 367 -9.41 -8.85 1.91
C THR A 367 -10.21 -7.63 1.46
N PHE A 368 -11.40 -7.44 2.03
CA PHE A 368 -12.23 -6.26 1.81
C PHE A 368 -11.95 -5.18 2.84
N LEU A 369 -11.49 -4.02 2.37
CA LEU A 369 -11.41 -2.80 3.17
C LEU A 369 -12.68 -1.99 2.98
N ILE A 370 -13.51 -1.90 4.02
CA ILE A 370 -14.77 -1.18 3.97
C ILE A 370 -14.52 0.28 4.33
N ILE A 371 -14.34 1.14 3.32
CA ILE A 371 -14.04 2.55 3.49
C ILE A 371 -15.32 3.37 3.43
N LEU A 372 -16.07 3.36 4.53
CA LEU A 372 -17.34 4.08 4.65
C LEU A 372 -17.40 4.83 5.98
N ASN A 373 -17.76 6.12 5.94
CA ASN A 373 -17.91 6.94 7.14
C ASN A 373 -19.25 6.67 7.86
N LYS A 374 -19.47 5.43 8.28
CA LYS A 374 -20.68 4.95 8.95
C LYS A 374 -20.31 3.98 10.07
N VAL A 375 -20.95 4.14 11.23
CA VAL A 375 -20.86 3.14 12.31
C VAL A 375 -21.49 1.83 11.83
N CYS A 376 -20.86 0.69 12.12
CA CYS A 376 -21.28 -0.63 11.65
C CYS A 376 -21.38 -0.76 10.12
N ALA A 377 -20.52 -0.07 9.37
CA ALA A 377 -20.50 -0.15 7.90
C ALA A 377 -20.37 -1.58 7.38
N LYS A 378 -19.55 -2.40 8.07
CA LYS A 378 -19.39 -3.83 7.78
C LYS A 378 -20.71 -4.61 7.77
N TYR A 379 -21.57 -4.40 8.77
CA TYR A 379 -22.87 -5.07 8.83
C TYR A 379 -23.76 -4.68 7.64
N LEU A 380 -23.81 -3.38 7.31
CA LEU A 380 -24.57 -2.89 6.18
C LEU A 380 -24.10 -3.54 4.86
N VAL A 381 -22.79 -3.57 4.62
CA VAL A 381 -22.21 -4.15 3.41
C VAL A 381 -22.49 -5.65 3.32
N LEU A 382 -22.21 -6.40 4.38
CA LEU A 382 -22.44 -7.85 4.41
C LEU A 382 -23.91 -8.21 4.21
N LYS A 383 -24.83 -7.46 4.85
CA LYS A 383 -26.27 -7.67 4.68
C LYS A 383 -26.68 -7.55 3.21
N ASN A 384 -26.28 -6.48 2.52
CA ASN A 384 -26.65 -6.26 1.13
C ASN A 384 -26.00 -7.29 0.19
N ILE A 385 -24.73 -7.66 0.43
CA ILE A 385 -24.05 -8.70 -0.37
C ILE A 385 -24.75 -10.05 -0.18
N ARG A 386 -25.11 -10.41 1.06
CA ARG A 386 -25.85 -11.65 1.36
C ARG A 386 -27.19 -11.69 0.65
N GLU A 387 -27.98 -10.62 0.76
CA GLU A 387 -29.28 -10.51 0.06
C GLU A 387 -29.10 -10.67 -1.45
N ALA A 388 -28.08 -10.04 -2.04
CA ALA A 388 -27.78 -10.18 -3.46
C ALA A 388 -27.26 -11.57 -3.87
N LEU A 389 -26.50 -12.26 -3.02
CA LEU A 389 -26.07 -13.65 -3.25
C LEU A 389 -27.27 -14.60 -3.24
N LEU A 390 -28.19 -14.45 -2.29
CA LEU A 390 -29.41 -15.26 -2.19
C LEU A 390 -30.37 -15.05 -3.39
N GLU A 391 -30.25 -13.95 -4.13
CA GLU A 391 -30.98 -13.75 -5.40
C GLU A 391 -30.43 -14.63 -6.52
N ILE A 392 -29.17 -15.09 -6.44
CA ILE A 392 -28.45 -15.78 -7.53
C ILE A 392 -27.90 -17.17 -7.15
N THR A 393 -27.90 -17.54 -5.86
CA THR A 393 -27.48 -18.85 -5.34
C THR A 393 -28.35 -19.31 -4.17
N ASP A 394 -28.18 -20.57 -3.77
CA ASP A 394 -28.75 -21.10 -2.53
C ASP A 394 -28.02 -20.58 -1.28
N GLU A 395 -28.66 -20.74 -0.11
CA GLU A 395 -28.17 -20.22 1.18
C GLU A 395 -26.83 -20.82 1.59
N ASP A 396 -26.64 -22.13 1.42
CA ASP A 396 -25.38 -22.80 1.78
C ASP A 396 -24.18 -22.24 1.00
N ILE A 397 -24.37 -21.96 -0.30
CA ILE A 397 -23.33 -21.38 -1.16
C ILE A 397 -23.07 -19.93 -0.76
N ALA A 398 -24.12 -19.15 -0.51
CA ALA A 398 -23.98 -17.74 -0.12
C ALA A 398 -23.20 -17.58 1.19
N GLU A 399 -23.51 -18.38 2.21
CA GLU A 399 -22.80 -18.34 3.49
C GLU A 399 -21.35 -18.83 3.35
N HIS A 400 -21.12 -19.87 2.54
CA HIS A 400 -19.78 -20.35 2.27
C HIS A 400 -18.90 -19.26 1.64
N ILE A 401 -19.38 -18.63 0.56
CA ILE A 401 -18.68 -17.51 -0.10
C ILE A 401 -18.34 -16.40 0.90
N LEU A 402 -19.30 -15.97 1.73
CA LEU A 402 -19.07 -14.90 2.70
C LEU A 402 -18.05 -15.31 3.78
N SER A 403 -18.05 -16.58 4.20
CA SER A 403 -17.14 -17.10 5.22
C SER A 403 -15.69 -17.26 4.74
N GLU A 404 -15.48 -17.44 3.44
CA GLU A 404 -14.14 -17.60 2.85
C GLU A 404 -13.35 -16.28 2.81
N HIS A 405 -14.00 -15.11 2.91
CA HIS A 405 -13.39 -13.82 2.63
C HIS A 405 -13.27 -12.95 3.88
N TYR A 406 -12.25 -12.08 3.94
CA TYR A 406 -12.05 -11.18 5.08
C TYR A 406 -12.76 -9.85 4.83
N PHE A 407 -13.69 -9.46 5.70
CA PHE A 407 -14.33 -8.14 5.67
C PHE A 407 -13.86 -7.31 6.86
N CYS A 408 -13.12 -6.24 6.60
CA CYS A 408 -12.53 -5.38 7.62
C CYS A 408 -13.21 -4.02 7.64
N ASP A 409 -13.76 -3.65 8.80
CA ASP A 409 -14.25 -2.28 9.02
C ASP A 409 -13.07 -1.31 9.19
N THR A 410 -13.27 -0.04 8.84
CA THR A 410 -12.19 0.96 8.89
C THR A 410 -12.61 2.28 9.51
N VAL A 411 -11.63 3.02 10.01
CA VAL A 411 -11.78 4.43 10.37
C VAL A 411 -10.75 5.27 9.64
N VAL A 412 -11.24 6.13 8.76
CA VAL A 412 -10.44 7.12 8.02
C VAL A 412 -10.71 8.51 8.58
N ASN A 413 -9.66 9.30 8.80
CA ASN A 413 -9.74 10.68 9.26
C ASN A 413 -8.97 11.65 8.36
N ARG A 414 -9.19 11.57 7.05
CA ARG A 414 -8.49 12.39 6.06
C ARG A 414 -9.47 13.09 5.13
N MET A 415 -9.34 14.41 4.98
CA MET A 415 -10.14 15.13 4.00
C MET A 415 -9.52 14.99 2.61
N VAL A 416 -10.35 14.61 1.65
CA VAL A 416 -9.97 14.50 0.25
C VAL A 416 -11.07 15.10 -0.59
N ALA A 417 -10.68 15.96 -1.53
CA ALA A 417 -11.60 16.61 -2.45
C ALA A 417 -11.24 16.26 -3.90
N LYS A 418 -12.28 16.05 -4.71
CA LYS A 418 -12.13 15.96 -6.16
C LYS A 418 -11.87 17.34 -6.73
N LEU A 419 -11.07 17.39 -7.78
CA LEU A 419 -11.10 18.55 -8.65
C LEU A 419 -12.46 18.64 -9.34
N SER A 420 -12.99 19.85 -9.48
CA SER A 420 -14.25 20.06 -10.22
C SER A 420 -14.10 19.69 -11.69
N ASP A 421 -15.17 19.16 -12.30
CA ASP A 421 -15.16 18.78 -13.71
C ASP A 421 -14.78 19.95 -14.63
N GLN A 422 -15.18 21.18 -14.27
CA GLN A 422 -14.78 22.38 -15.00
C GLN A 422 -13.26 22.63 -14.94
N ALA A 423 -12.65 22.46 -13.76
CA ALA A 423 -11.21 22.64 -13.61
C ALA A 423 -10.44 21.50 -14.30
N LEU A 424 -10.94 20.26 -14.25
CA LEU A 424 -10.38 19.15 -15.00
C LEU A 424 -10.46 19.38 -16.52
N TYR A 425 -11.63 19.77 -17.03
CA TYR A 425 -11.83 20.14 -18.44
C TYR A 425 -10.88 21.25 -18.88
N ARG A 426 -10.67 22.28 -18.06
CA ARG A 426 -9.68 23.34 -18.36
C ARG A 426 -8.26 22.79 -18.44
N GLN A 427 -7.84 21.96 -17.48
CA GLN A 427 -6.52 21.32 -17.51
C GLN A 427 -6.33 20.49 -18.77
N LEU A 428 -7.30 19.62 -19.10
CA LEU A 428 -7.26 18.78 -20.29
C LEU A 428 -7.18 19.61 -21.58
N ASN A 429 -7.92 20.71 -21.68
CA ASN A 429 -7.84 21.61 -22.83
C ASN A 429 -6.49 22.33 -22.96
N ILE A 430 -5.88 22.72 -21.85
CA ILE A 430 -4.53 23.31 -21.87
C ILE A 430 -3.53 22.25 -22.34
N LYS A 431 -3.60 21.04 -21.78
CA LYS A 431 -2.72 19.93 -22.13
C LYS A 431 -2.90 19.47 -23.58
N HIS A 432 -4.12 19.37 -24.07
CA HIS A 432 -4.41 19.06 -25.47
C HIS A 432 -3.86 20.13 -26.42
N ARG A 433 -3.94 21.42 -26.07
CA ARG A 433 -3.31 22.48 -26.88
C ARG A 433 -1.79 22.38 -26.89
N LEU A 434 -1.17 22.14 -25.74
CA LEU A 434 0.27 21.92 -25.63
C LEU A 434 0.71 20.66 -26.41
N PHE A 435 -0.08 19.59 -26.37
CA PHE A 435 0.16 18.38 -27.16
C PHE A 435 0.06 18.65 -28.66
N LYS A 436 -0.95 19.41 -29.11
CA LYS A 436 -1.05 19.83 -30.51
C LYS A 436 0.11 20.72 -30.96
N GLN A 437 0.57 21.62 -30.08
CA GLN A 437 1.76 22.43 -30.34
C GLN A 437 3.02 21.56 -30.42
N TYR A 438 3.19 20.61 -29.50
CA TYR A 438 4.30 19.66 -29.56
C TYR A 438 4.28 18.82 -30.85
N GLN A 439 3.10 18.36 -31.28
CA GLN A 439 2.94 17.68 -32.57
C GLN A 439 3.25 18.58 -33.78
N SER A 440 2.99 19.90 -33.70
CA SER A 440 3.40 20.82 -34.77
C SER A 440 4.90 21.09 -34.75
N ASP A 441 5.52 21.15 -33.58
CA ASP A 441 6.95 21.41 -33.40
C ASP A 441 7.81 20.18 -33.78
N LEU A 442 7.29 18.96 -33.60
CA LEU A 442 7.91 17.73 -34.10
C LEU A 442 7.99 17.64 -35.64
N ASN A 443 7.22 18.46 -36.36
CA ASN A 443 7.27 18.53 -37.82
C ASN A 443 8.38 19.46 -38.35
N GLU A 444 9.18 20.09 -37.48
CA GLU A 444 10.38 20.84 -37.88
C GLU A 444 11.64 20.00 -37.58
N GLU A 445 12.22 19.47 -38.67
CA GLU A 445 13.53 18.82 -38.86
C GLU A 445 14.39 18.49 -37.62
N ALA A 446 14.64 17.19 -37.40
CA ALA A 446 15.69 16.72 -36.50
C ALA A 446 16.99 16.43 -37.26
N ILE A 447 17.98 17.25 -36.93
CA ILE A 447 19.39 17.35 -37.31
C ILE A 447 20.17 16.01 -37.31
N GLU A 448 21.05 15.86 -38.31
CA GLU A 448 22.13 14.86 -38.42
C GLU A 448 23.13 14.95 -37.26
N LEU A 449 23.52 13.80 -36.71
CA LEU A 449 24.70 13.66 -35.85
C LEU A 449 25.49 12.41 -36.27
N SER A 450 26.72 12.64 -36.70
CA SER A 450 27.79 11.66 -36.91
C SER A 450 28.60 11.47 -35.62
N ASP A 451 28.86 10.22 -35.18
CA ASP A 451 30.16 9.55 -35.34
C ASP A 451 30.30 8.25 -34.53
N GLU A 452 30.89 7.26 -35.23
CA GLU A 452 31.83 6.21 -34.80
C GLU A 452 31.45 5.20 -33.70
N THR A 453 30.78 4.11 -34.11
CA THR A 453 31.25 2.70 -34.03
C THR A 453 30.23 1.80 -34.76
N ALA A 454 30.54 1.41 -36.00
CA ALA A 454 29.51 1.14 -37.02
C ALA A 454 28.80 -0.24 -36.97
N LEU A 455 27.48 -0.21 -37.16
CA LEU A 455 26.61 -1.30 -37.62
C LEU A 455 26.75 -1.46 -39.15
N THR A 456 26.19 -2.51 -39.78
CA THR A 456 26.11 -2.52 -41.27
C THR A 456 25.02 -1.57 -41.77
N GLU A 457 25.21 -0.88 -42.91
CA GLU A 457 24.26 0.11 -43.48
C GLU A 457 22.80 -0.38 -43.51
N LYS A 458 22.58 -1.66 -43.79
CA LYS A 458 21.24 -2.28 -43.83
C LYS A 458 20.61 -2.45 -42.44
N GLN A 459 21.41 -2.74 -41.42
CA GLN A 459 20.99 -2.83 -40.02
C GLN A 459 20.75 -1.44 -39.43
N GLU A 460 21.61 -0.48 -39.80
CA GLU A 460 21.49 0.93 -39.43
C GLU A 460 20.17 1.52 -39.95
N GLN A 461 19.81 1.22 -41.20
CA GLN A 461 18.59 1.73 -41.80
C GLN A 461 17.33 1.08 -41.21
N GLN A 462 17.33 -0.24 -40.98
CA GLN A 462 16.24 -0.93 -40.28
C GLN A 462 16.08 -0.48 -38.82
N MET A 463 17.18 -0.27 -38.09
CA MET A 463 17.14 0.29 -36.73
C MET A 463 16.65 1.73 -36.76
N THR A 464 17.08 2.55 -37.71
CA THR A 464 16.62 3.95 -37.80
C THR A 464 15.13 4.03 -38.09
N ASP A 465 14.62 3.19 -38.99
CA ASP A 465 13.19 3.12 -39.30
C ASP A 465 12.37 2.61 -38.11
N CYS A 466 12.82 1.54 -37.46
CA CYS A 466 12.20 1.00 -36.25
C CYS A 466 12.23 2.01 -35.10
N LEU A 467 13.37 2.66 -34.87
CA LEU A 467 13.54 3.70 -33.86
C LEU A 467 12.72 4.95 -34.18
N SER A 468 12.53 5.30 -35.46
CA SER A 468 11.69 6.42 -35.88
C SER A 468 10.20 6.12 -35.62
N ASP A 469 9.73 4.92 -35.97
CA ASP A 469 8.36 4.47 -35.70
C ASP A 469 8.09 4.35 -34.19
N MET A 470 9.03 3.75 -33.45
CA MET A 470 8.99 3.70 -31.98
C MET A 470 9.02 5.12 -31.41
N ARG A 471 9.91 6.00 -31.88
CA ARG A 471 10.04 7.39 -31.41
C ARG A 471 8.76 8.19 -31.65
N GLY A 472 8.10 8.06 -32.79
CA GLY A 472 6.85 8.79 -33.07
C GLY A 472 5.69 8.39 -32.14
N GLN A 473 5.49 7.09 -31.91
CA GLN A 473 4.44 6.59 -31.00
C GLN A 473 4.81 6.78 -29.52
N PHE A 474 6.09 6.61 -29.19
CA PHE A 474 6.62 6.70 -27.83
C PHE A 474 6.77 8.16 -27.36
N GLN A 475 7.10 9.11 -28.24
CA GLN A 475 7.17 10.54 -27.89
C GLN A 475 5.80 11.11 -27.56
N ALA A 476 4.75 10.73 -28.30
CA ALA A 476 3.38 11.16 -27.98
C ALA A 476 2.91 10.58 -26.64
N GLY A 477 3.19 9.30 -26.38
CA GLY A 477 2.88 8.65 -25.10
C GLY A 477 3.68 9.20 -23.92
N GLN A 478 5.01 9.35 -24.06
CA GLN A 478 5.88 9.95 -23.04
C GLN A 478 5.51 11.41 -22.76
N PHE A 479 5.14 12.20 -23.78
CA PHE A 479 4.74 13.58 -23.59
C PHE A 479 3.49 13.67 -22.70
N LEU A 480 2.47 12.83 -22.97
CA LEU A 480 1.28 12.77 -22.13
C LEU A 480 1.61 12.25 -20.73
N GLN A 481 2.46 11.24 -20.61
CA GLN A 481 2.92 10.76 -19.30
C GLN A 481 3.67 11.84 -18.52
N ASN A 482 4.45 12.70 -19.16
CA ASN A 482 5.20 13.77 -18.48
C ASN A 482 4.34 14.98 -18.11
N MET A 483 3.05 14.99 -18.46
CA MET A 483 2.12 16.06 -18.12
C MET A 483 1.39 15.80 -16.80
N ASP A 484 1.60 16.65 -15.80
CA ASP A 484 0.95 16.51 -14.49
C ASP A 484 -0.57 16.71 -14.54
N LEU A 485 -1.34 15.62 -14.44
CA LEU A 485 -2.80 15.66 -14.41
C LEU A 485 -3.30 15.63 -12.96
N ILE A 486 -3.69 16.77 -12.41
CA ILE A 486 -4.15 16.83 -11.02
C ILE A 486 -5.63 16.48 -10.97
N LEU A 487 -5.98 15.45 -10.20
CA LEU A 487 -7.37 14.99 -10.03
C LEU A 487 -7.91 15.21 -8.62
N PHE A 488 -7.04 15.23 -7.61
CA PHE A 488 -7.47 15.28 -6.21
C PHE A 488 -6.65 16.28 -5.41
N HIS A 489 -7.29 16.88 -4.42
CA HIS A 489 -6.64 17.59 -3.33
C HIS A 489 -6.77 16.77 -2.06
N SER A 490 -5.68 16.58 -1.34
CA SER A 490 -5.65 15.78 -0.13
C SER A 490 -4.91 16.49 0.98
N GLU A 491 -5.34 16.23 2.21
CA GLU A 491 -4.55 16.56 3.41
C GLU A 491 -3.31 15.64 3.50
N THR A 492 -2.36 16.01 4.36
CA THR A 492 -1.16 15.22 4.64
C THR A 492 -1.52 13.82 5.16
N ASP A 493 -0.56 12.91 5.06
CA ASP A 493 -0.82 11.50 5.37
C ASP A 493 -1.27 11.31 6.82
N MET A 494 -2.38 10.58 6.97
CA MET A 494 -2.84 10.00 8.22
C MET A 494 -2.93 8.49 8.04
N PRO A 495 -2.80 7.69 9.10
CA PRO A 495 -3.03 6.26 9.03
C PRO A 495 -4.53 5.94 8.84
N ILE A 496 -4.81 4.78 8.25
CA ILE A 496 -6.13 4.14 8.28
C ILE A 496 -6.16 3.18 9.47
N TYR A 497 -7.14 3.30 10.36
CA TYR A 497 -7.36 2.27 11.37
C TYR A 497 -8.21 1.16 10.77
N VAL A 498 -7.78 -0.09 10.93
CA VAL A 498 -8.41 -1.25 10.29
C VAL A 498 -8.58 -2.38 11.29
N GLU A 499 -9.72 -3.07 11.21
CA GLU A 499 -9.98 -4.28 11.98
C GLU A 499 -8.96 -5.39 11.62
N ASN A 500 -8.27 -5.93 12.63
CA ASN A 500 -7.24 -6.96 12.46
C ASN A 500 -7.84 -8.34 12.14
N ARG A 501 -8.24 -8.58 10.89
CA ARG A 501 -8.82 -9.86 10.44
C ARG A 501 -8.12 -10.55 9.29
N SER A 502 -7.21 -9.86 8.59
CA SER A 502 -6.53 -10.41 7.43
C SER A 502 -5.01 -10.35 7.63
N PRO A 503 -4.28 -11.45 7.37
CA PRO A 503 -2.81 -11.50 7.47
C PRO A 503 -2.11 -10.49 6.56
N ILE A 504 -2.74 -10.06 5.47
CA ILE A 504 -2.11 -9.13 4.52
C ILE A 504 -2.02 -7.70 5.07
N LEU A 505 -2.85 -7.38 6.08
CA LEU A 505 -3.00 -6.01 6.56
C LEU A 505 -1.88 -5.57 7.50
N SER A 506 -1.21 -6.50 8.20
CA SER A 506 -0.03 -6.16 9.01
C SER A 506 1.14 -5.66 8.15
N LYS A 507 1.11 -5.99 6.86
CA LYS A 507 2.14 -5.60 5.89
C LYS A 507 1.83 -4.29 5.17
N MET A 508 1.00 -3.42 5.74
CA MET A 508 0.58 -2.16 5.10
C MET A 508 1.07 -0.96 5.93
N ARG A 509 2.07 -0.22 5.42
CA ARG A 509 2.69 0.93 6.14
C ARG A 509 1.72 1.96 6.70
N GLN A 510 0.63 2.20 5.98
CA GLN A 510 -0.32 3.27 6.28
C GLN A 510 -1.57 2.75 7.00
N MET A 511 -1.57 1.50 7.47
CA MET A 511 -2.65 0.92 8.25
C MET A 511 -2.21 0.66 9.68
N ILE A 512 -3.08 1.02 10.63
CA ILE A 512 -2.93 0.67 12.04
C ILE A 512 -3.99 -0.37 12.36
N LEU A 513 -3.52 -1.57 12.65
CA LEU A 513 -4.38 -2.67 13.05
C LEU A 513 -4.91 -2.43 14.46
N VAL A 514 -6.21 -2.63 14.63
CA VAL A 514 -6.87 -2.55 15.92
C VAL A 514 -7.75 -3.77 16.14
N GLU A 515 -7.72 -4.28 17.36
CA GLU A 515 -8.56 -5.41 17.78
C GLU A 515 -10.04 -5.00 17.82
N GLN A 516 -10.31 -3.77 18.28
CA GLN A 516 -11.67 -3.24 18.43
C GLN A 516 -11.84 -1.91 17.71
N ILE A 517 -12.28 -1.97 16.46
CA ILE A 517 -12.48 -0.79 15.59
C ILE A 517 -13.53 0.19 16.13
N SER A 518 -14.50 -0.28 16.92
CA SER A 518 -15.51 0.57 17.56
C SER A 518 -14.89 1.60 18.51
N ASP A 519 -13.76 1.26 19.16
CA ASP A 519 -13.05 2.17 20.05
C ASP A 519 -12.55 3.39 19.27
N ILE A 520 -11.97 3.15 18.11
CA ILE A 520 -11.49 4.21 17.22
C ILE A 520 -12.66 5.03 16.66
N GLN A 521 -13.82 4.41 16.37
CA GLN A 521 -15.02 5.14 15.95
C GLN A 521 -15.52 6.09 17.05
N ILE A 522 -15.49 5.64 18.31
CA ILE A 522 -15.83 6.49 19.48
C ILE A 522 -14.84 7.64 19.60
N ILE A 523 -13.52 7.36 19.54
CA ILE A 523 -12.48 8.40 19.60
C ILE A 523 -12.69 9.42 18.49
N LYS A 524 -12.87 8.98 17.24
CA LYS A 524 -13.14 9.88 16.10
C LYS A 524 -14.39 10.74 16.33
N ASN A 525 -15.46 10.16 16.86
CA ASN A 525 -16.70 10.90 17.10
C ASN A 525 -16.52 11.96 18.21
N ARG A 526 -15.83 11.61 19.30
CA ARG A 526 -15.69 12.45 20.49
C ARG A 526 -14.53 13.44 20.38
N LEU A 527 -13.33 12.95 20.12
CA LEU A 527 -12.09 13.72 20.11
C LEU A 527 -11.98 14.60 18.86
N TRP A 528 -12.15 14.04 17.67
CA TRP A 528 -12.01 14.82 16.43
C TRP A 528 -13.29 15.58 16.11
N ASN A 529 -14.39 14.87 15.83
CA ASN A 529 -15.63 15.48 15.39
C ASN A 529 -16.30 16.36 16.47
N GLY A 530 -16.19 15.97 17.74
CA GLY A 530 -16.76 16.68 18.88
C GLY A 530 -16.00 17.96 19.21
N CYS A 531 -14.69 17.86 19.46
CA CYS A 531 -13.88 19.04 19.72
C CYS A 531 -13.92 20.02 18.55
N HIS A 532 -13.86 19.54 17.30
CA HIS A 532 -13.89 20.42 16.14
C HIS A 532 -15.19 21.24 16.03
N ALA A 533 -16.34 20.61 16.32
CA ALA A 533 -17.63 21.31 16.33
C ALA A 533 -17.68 22.37 17.43
N MET A 534 -17.26 22.03 18.66
CA MET A 534 -17.22 22.96 19.79
C MET A 534 -16.25 24.11 19.56
N THR A 535 -15.09 23.85 18.96
CA THR A 535 -14.14 24.88 18.50
C THR A 535 -14.79 25.82 17.49
N ALA A 536 -15.51 25.28 16.49
CA ALA A 536 -16.14 26.09 15.45
C ALA A 536 -17.23 27.01 16.00
N TRP A 537 -18.08 26.52 16.90
CA TRP A 537 -19.10 27.34 17.56
C TRP A 537 -18.47 28.45 18.41
N TYR A 538 -17.47 28.09 19.22
CA TYR A 538 -16.75 29.07 20.05
C TYR A 538 -16.08 30.15 19.19
N ALA A 539 -15.33 29.74 18.16
CA ALA A 539 -14.62 30.64 17.27
C ALA A 539 -15.57 31.58 16.50
N SER A 540 -16.66 31.04 15.95
CA SER A 540 -17.65 31.84 15.22
C SER A 540 -18.30 32.89 16.11
N MET A 541 -18.64 32.54 17.36
CA MET A 541 -19.21 33.48 18.32
C MET A 541 -18.22 34.57 18.77
N HIS A 542 -16.93 34.37 18.52
CA HIS A 542 -15.87 35.35 18.77
C HIS A 542 -15.39 36.06 17.49
N GLY A 543 -16.16 35.95 16.39
CA GLY A 543 -15.92 36.70 15.15
C GLY A 543 -14.83 36.12 14.24
N HIS A 544 -14.53 34.82 14.34
CA HIS A 544 -13.56 34.16 13.46
C HIS A 544 -14.25 33.28 12.41
N ASP A 545 -13.85 33.43 11.16
CA ASP A 545 -14.44 32.70 10.03
C ASP A 545 -13.76 31.37 9.72
N MET A 546 -12.48 31.22 10.08
CA MET A 546 -11.65 30.06 9.75
C MET A 546 -11.03 29.43 11.00
N ILE A 547 -11.03 28.10 11.09
CA ILE A 547 -10.53 27.36 12.26
C ILE A 547 -9.05 27.64 12.54
N GLY A 548 -8.20 27.59 11.50
CA GLY A 548 -6.76 27.85 11.64
C GLY A 548 -6.45 29.28 12.09
N ILE A 549 -7.22 30.26 11.62
CA ILE A 549 -7.08 31.68 12.03
C ILE A 549 -7.54 31.85 13.48
N ALA A 550 -8.66 31.23 13.85
CA ALA A 550 -9.19 31.29 15.21
C ALA A 550 -8.18 30.80 16.26
N LEU A 551 -7.37 29.79 15.94
CA LEU A 551 -6.34 29.26 16.84
C LEU A 551 -5.11 30.16 17.00
N ALA A 552 -5.01 31.27 16.26
CA ALA A 552 -4.04 32.32 16.56
C ALA A 552 -4.49 33.20 17.74
N ASP A 553 -5.79 33.24 18.06
CA ASP A 553 -6.31 33.92 19.26
C ASP A 553 -5.96 33.10 20.50
N ALA A 554 -5.21 33.70 21.43
CA ALA A 554 -4.77 33.05 22.66
C ALA A 554 -5.94 32.53 23.53
N LYS A 555 -7.11 33.19 23.50
CA LYS A 555 -8.29 32.74 24.25
C LYS A 555 -8.88 31.47 23.64
N ILE A 556 -9.05 31.45 22.31
CA ILE A 556 -9.59 30.30 21.58
C ILE A 556 -8.62 29.13 21.69
N LYS A 557 -7.33 29.36 21.43
CA LYS A 557 -6.29 28.33 21.58
C LYS A 557 -6.34 27.67 22.95
N LYS A 558 -6.38 28.48 24.02
CA LYS A 558 -6.46 27.97 25.40
C LYS A 558 -7.75 27.19 25.64
N TYR A 559 -8.89 27.65 25.13
CA TYR A 559 -10.15 26.92 25.23
C TYR A 559 -10.06 25.55 24.56
N VAL A 560 -9.52 25.48 23.33
CA VAL A 560 -9.41 24.23 22.57
C VAL A 560 -8.44 23.25 23.23
N GLU A 561 -7.30 23.71 23.70
CA GLU A 561 -6.33 22.86 24.44
C GLU A 561 -6.98 22.27 25.70
N GLN A 562 -7.70 23.08 26.48
CA GLN A 562 -8.41 22.60 27.68
C GLN A 562 -9.56 21.65 27.34
N LEU A 563 -10.30 21.92 26.27
CA LEU A 563 -11.39 21.07 25.80
C LEU A 563 -10.89 19.68 25.36
N VAL A 564 -9.79 19.66 24.60
CA VAL A 564 -9.19 18.40 24.11
C VAL A 564 -8.71 17.56 25.28
N GLU A 565 -8.05 18.16 26.27
CA GLU A 565 -7.63 17.45 27.49
C GLU A 565 -8.83 16.90 28.28
N GLU A 566 -9.90 17.68 28.41
CA GLU A 566 -11.13 17.23 29.08
C GLU A 566 -11.73 16.02 28.37
N VAL A 567 -12.01 16.11 27.06
CA VAL A 567 -12.56 15.01 26.26
C VAL A 567 -11.65 13.76 26.29
N LYS A 568 -10.33 13.95 26.26
CA LYS A 568 -9.33 12.88 26.35
C LYS A 568 -9.43 12.11 27.68
N LEU A 569 -9.62 12.81 28.80
CA LEU A 569 -9.79 12.18 30.13
C LEU A 569 -11.02 11.27 30.19
N GLY A 570 -12.15 11.70 29.64
CA GLY A 570 -13.34 10.84 29.54
C GLY A 570 -13.09 9.63 28.63
N LEU A 571 -12.49 9.85 27.46
CA LEU A 571 -12.17 8.77 26.51
C LEU A 571 -11.26 7.69 27.10
N ALA A 572 -10.28 8.04 27.93
CA ALA A 572 -9.39 7.06 28.57
C ALA A 572 -10.16 6.00 29.39
N ASN A 573 -11.35 6.33 29.90
CA ASN A 573 -12.21 5.39 30.62
C ASN A 573 -13.14 4.60 29.69
N ILE A 574 -13.57 5.18 28.56
CA ILE A 574 -14.45 4.50 27.58
C ILE A 574 -13.66 3.48 26.76
N VAL A 575 -12.43 3.83 26.38
CA VAL A 575 -11.58 3.03 25.49
C VAL A 575 -10.21 2.75 26.13
N PRO A 576 -10.18 1.99 27.25
CA PRO A 576 -8.95 1.78 28.03
C PRO A 576 -7.83 1.14 27.22
N ASN A 577 -8.18 0.31 26.22
CA ASN A 577 -7.22 -0.35 25.33
C ASN A 577 -6.45 0.64 24.43
N GLN A 578 -7.02 1.84 24.20
CA GLN A 578 -6.43 2.88 23.35
C GLN A 578 -5.83 4.04 24.15
N ALA A 579 -5.82 3.96 25.49
CA ALA A 579 -5.40 5.08 26.34
C ALA A 579 -4.00 5.60 26.03
N LYS A 580 -3.06 4.72 25.65
CA LYS A 580 -1.68 5.09 25.27
C LYS A 580 -1.60 5.86 23.95
N GLU A 581 -2.57 5.68 23.05
CA GLU A 581 -2.62 6.32 21.74
C GLU A 581 -3.37 7.66 21.75
N LEU A 582 -4.16 7.93 22.79
CA LEU A 582 -5.00 9.12 22.88
C LEU A 582 -4.19 10.42 22.83
N ASP A 583 -3.02 10.48 23.46
CA ASP A 583 -2.15 11.65 23.42
C ASP A 583 -1.69 11.95 21.98
N ARG A 584 -1.22 10.92 21.26
CA ARG A 584 -0.82 11.03 19.85
C ARG A 584 -1.99 11.50 18.97
N MET A 585 -3.19 10.93 19.17
CA MET A 585 -4.39 11.31 18.41
C MET A 585 -4.85 12.74 18.71
N ALA A 586 -4.73 13.19 19.97
CA ALA A 586 -5.05 14.55 20.40
C ALA A 586 -4.06 15.57 19.83
N GLU A 587 -2.77 15.26 19.85
CA GLU A 587 -1.74 16.11 19.22
C GLU A 587 -1.94 16.23 17.71
N SER A 588 -2.25 15.11 17.04
CA SER A 588 -2.57 15.08 15.62
C SER A 588 -3.79 15.96 15.30
N PHE A 589 -4.83 15.92 16.14
CA PHE A 589 -6.00 16.78 16.01
C PHE A 589 -5.64 18.26 16.12
N LEU A 590 -4.94 18.63 17.20
CA LEU A 590 -4.54 20.01 17.46
C LEU A 590 -3.64 20.54 16.34
N HIS A 591 -2.75 19.70 15.81
CA HIS A 591 -1.92 20.05 14.66
C HIS A 591 -2.77 20.32 13.41
N SER A 592 -3.72 19.43 13.11
CA SER A 592 -4.66 19.62 12.00
C SER A 592 -5.46 20.91 12.10
N CYS A 593 -6.00 21.24 13.28
CA CYS A 593 -6.74 22.49 13.44
C CYS A 593 -5.84 23.73 13.25
N ARG A 594 -4.59 23.70 13.70
CA ARG A 594 -3.63 24.82 13.54
C ARG A 594 -3.30 25.12 12.08
N SER A 595 -3.35 24.12 11.20
CA SER A 595 -3.09 24.27 9.76
C SER A 595 -4.34 24.48 8.91
N ALA A 596 -5.54 24.52 9.54
CA ALA A 596 -6.84 24.57 8.87
C ALA A 596 -7.23 25.99 8.37
N TYR A 597 -6.38 26.64 7.58
CA TYR A 597 -6.60 28.00 7.06
C TYR A 597 -7.68 28.13 5.99
N LYS A 598 -8.16 27.00 5.46
CA LYS A 598 -9.23 26.93 4.44
C LYS A 598 -10.51 26.30 4.99
N ASP A 599 -10.51 25.92 6.27
CA ASP A 599 -11.65 25.27 6.88
C ASP A 599 -12.53 26.29 7.60
N THR A 600 -13.71 26.54 7.05
CA THR A 600 -14.62 27.56 7.57
C THR A 600 -15.34 27.08 8.84
N CYS A 601 -15.45 27.96 9.83
CA CYS A 601 -16.19 27.69 11.05
C CYS A 601 -17.65 27.34 10.72
N GLU A 602 -18.27 28.01 9.75
CA GLU A 602 -19.65 27.73 9.30
C GLU A 602 -19.84 26.27 8.85
N ARG A 603 -18.97 25.77 7.97
CA ARG A 603 -19.03 24.38 7.48
C ARG A 603 -18.90 23.37 8.61
N VAL A 604 -18.02 23.65 9.57
CA VAL A 604 -17.78 22.80 10.73
C VAL A 604 -18.89 22.95 11.79
N ALA A 605 -19.55 24.10 11.87
CA ALA A 605 -20.57 24.43 12.87
C ALA A 605 -21.99 23.94 12.49
N ARG A 606 -22.28 23.70 11.21
CA ARG A 606 -23.59 23.26 10.68
C ARG A 606 -24.26 22.12 11.47
N ASP A 607 -25.58 22.06 11.44
CA ASP A 607 -26.41 21.05 12.13
C ASP A 607 -26.11 20.91 13.65
N PRO A 608 -26.12 22.01 14.43
CA PRO A 608 -25.76 21.99 15.84
C PRO A 608 -26.63 21.05 16.68
N LEU A 609 -27.95 21.03 16.48
CA LEU A 609 -28.86 20.17 17.24
C LEU A 609 -28.56 18.69 17.06
N ARG A 610 -28.31 18.24 15.83
CA ARG A 610 -27.90 16.85 15.55
C ARG A 610 -26.59 16.49 16.28
N LYS A 611 -25.61 17.41 16.29
CA LYS A 611 -24.32 17.21 16.97
C LYS A 611 -24.43 17.25 18.49
N LEU A 612 -25.46 17.92 19.01
CA LEU A 612 -25.80 18.03 20.43
C LEU A 612 -26.81 16.96 20.87
N SER A 613 -27.21 16.04 19.99
CA SER A 613 -28.16 14.99 20.35
C SER A 613 -27.56 13.99 21.36
N PHE A 614 -28.42 13.23 22.03
CA PHE A 614 -28.07 12.21 22.99
C PHE A 614 -27.23 11.12 22.34
N ASN A 615 -26.21 10.65 23.05
CA ASN A 615 -25.19 9.72 22.56
C ASN A 615 -24.38 10.21 21.34
N GLU A 616 -24.61 11.42 20.83
CA GLU A 616 -23.77 12.08 19.82
C GLU A 616 -22.64 12.87 20.48
N ARG A 617 -21.68 13.31 19.65
CA ARG A 617 -20.34 13.79 20.03
C ARG A 617 -20.20 14.66 21.28
N VAL A 618 -21.13 15.56 21.59
CA VAL A 618 -21.04 16.46 22.76
C VAL A 618 -21.70 15.87 24.00
N PHE A 619 -23.01 15.60 23.95
CA PHE A 619 -23.76 15.14 25.13
C PHE A 619 -23.32 13.77 25.61
N GLY A 620 -22.90 12.86 24.71
CA GLY A 620 -22.32 11.59 25.16
C GLY A 620 -20.93 11.73 25.82
N SER A 621 -20.17 12.79 25.52
CA SER A 621 -18.95 13.10 26.29
C SER A 621 -19.33 13.62 27.67
N LEU A 622 -20.34 14.50 27.73
CA LEU A 622 -20.84 15.09 28.98
C LEU A 622 -21.38 14.04 29.96
N GLU A 623 -22.24 13.14 29.48
CA GLU A 623 -22.79 12.02 30.27
C GLU A 623 -21.66 11.20 30.90
N ASN A 624 -20.68 10.78 30.09
CA ASN A 624 -19.55 10.00 30.56
C ASN A 624 -18.78 10.72 31.67
N HIS A 625 -18.50 12.02 31.51
CA HIS A 625 -17.78 12.77 32.55
C HIS A 625 -18.57 12.87 33.85
N ILE A 626 -19.89 13.05 33.78
CA ILE A 626 -20.74 13.12 34.96
C ILE A 626 -20.78 11.76 35.69
N GLN A 627 -20.93 10.67 34.95
CA GLN A 627 -20.92 9.31 35.51
C GLN A 627 -19.58 8.99 36.19
N GLN A 628 -18.47 9.42 35.58
CA GLN A 628 -17.11 9.15 36.07
C GLN A 628 -16.59 10.23 37.05
N GLN A 629 -17.40 11.22 37.41
CA GLN A 629 -17.03 12.33 38.31
C GLN A 629 -15.80 13.11 37.83
N LEU A 630 -15.66 13.29 36.52
CA LEU A 630 -14.58 14.04 35.87
C LEU A 630 -14.98 15.51 35.64
N PRO A 631 -14.01 16.43 35.44
CA PRO A 631 -14.30 17.81 35.03
C PRO A 631 -14.99 17.85 33.66
N TYR A 632 -16.06 18.64 33.50
CA TYR A 632 -16.82 18.75 32.24
C TYR A 632 -17.13 20.22 31.84
N GLN A 633 -16.35 21.17 32.37
CA GLN A 633 -16.64 22.60 32.21
C GLN A 633 -16.50 23.06 30.75
N LYS A 634 -15.50 22.55 30.03
CA LYS A 634 -15.26 22.94 28.63
C LYS A 634 -16.22 22.28 27.66
N ILE A 635 -16.63 21.06 27.95
CA ILE A 635 -17.68 20.36 27.21
C ILE A 635 -19.01 21.12 27.34
N VAL A 636 -19.41 21.51 28.55
CA VAL A 636 -20.63 22.31 28.76
C VAL A 636 -20.53 23.67 28.08
N GLN A 637 -19.38 24.35 28.20
CA GLN A 637 -19.14 25.60 27.48
C GLN A 637 -19.32 25.42 25.97
N GLY A 638 -18.77 24.34 25.39
CA GLY A 638 -18.95 24.02 23.98
C GLY A 638 -20.42 23.77 23.60
N ALA A 639 -21.17 23.06 24.45
CA ALA A 639 -22.60 22.85 24.26
C ALA A 639 -23.41 24.16 24.27
N ILE A 640 -23.11 25.06 25.22
CA ILE A 640 -23.70 26.41 25.29
C ILE A 640 -23.49 27.15 23.98
N TYR A 641 -22.24 27.24 23.51
CA TYR A 641 -21.95 27.93 22.25
C TYR A 641 -22.60 27.26 21.03
N GLY A 642 -22.79 25.94 21.05
CA GLY A 642 -23.54 25.25 20.00
C GLY A 642 -25.02 25.67 19.93
N TYR A 643 -25.67 25.85 21.09
CA TYR A 643 -27.04 26.38 21.15
C TYR A 643 -27.11 27.87 20.83
N VAL A 644 -26.16 28.67 21.32
CA VAL A 644 -26.08 30.10 20.98
C VAL A 644 -25.85 30.30 19.48
N TYR A 645 -25.02 29.46 18.86
CA TYR A 645 -24.84 29.46 17.40
C TYR A 645 -26.14 29.10 16.68
N ALA A 646 -26.87 28.09 17.14
CA ALA A 646 -28.18 27.72 16.59
C ALA A 646 -29.18 28.89 16.63
N LEU A 647 -29.24 29.62 17.75
CA LEU A 647 -30.12 30.79 17.92
C LEU A 647 -29.67 31.99 17.08
N LYS A 648 -28.39 32.39 17.18
CA LYS A 648 -27.91 33.65 16.59
C LYS A 648 -27.57 33.57 15.10
N GLN A 649 -27.10 32.42 14.62
CA GLN A 649 -26.58 32.27 13.25
C GLN A 649 -27.52 31.47 12.35
N LEU A 650 -28.28 30.52 12.91
CA LEU A 650 -29.25 29.72 12.15
C LEU A 650 -30.70 30.12 12.43
N GLU A 651 -30.93 31.08 13.33
CA GLU A 651 -32.26 31.60 13.67
C GLU A 651 -33.27 30.50 14.08
N ILE A 652 -32.78 29.42 14.71
CA ILE A 652 -33.64 28.37 15.25
C ILE A 652 -34.47 28.93 16.41
N GLU A 653 -35.75 28.52 16.52
CA GLU A 653 -36.65 29.03 17.55
C GLU A 653 -36.22 28.61 18.96
N GLU A 654 -36.34 29.52 19.94
CA GLU A 654 -35.98 29.24 21.33
C GLU A 654 -36.71 28.01 21.90
N LEU A 655 -37.99 27.85 21.57
CA LEU A 655 -38.80 26.71 22.01
C LEU A 655 -38.20 25.38 21.55
N GLU A 656 -37.68 25.31 20.32
CA GLU A 656 -37.03 24.12 19.78
C GLU A 656 -35.74 23.81 20.55
N ILE A 657 -34.96 24.83 20.91
CA ILE A 657 -33.76 24.68 21.74
C ILE A 657 -34.10 24.13 23.13
N VAL A 658 -35.11 24.71 23.80
CA VAL A 658 -35.57 24.27 25.13
C VAL A 658 -36.03 22.81 25.10
N GLN A 659 -36.84 22.44 24.11
CA GLN A 659 -37.31 21.06 23.91
C GLN A 659 -36.13 20.11 23.64
N HIS A 660 -35.19 20.53 22.80
CA HIS A 660 -34.01 19.74 22.47
C HIS A 660 -33.14 19.49 23.72
N ILE A 661 -32.84 20.53 24.52
CA ILE A 661 -32.06 20.38 25.76
C ILE A 661 -32.76 19.41 26.71
N GLY A 662 -34.06 19.63 26.97
CA GLY A 662 -34.85 18.80 27.90
C GLY A 662 -34.83 17.32 27.51
N LYS A 663 -35.14 17.03 26.23
CA LYS A 663 -35.14 15.67 25.68
C LYS A 663 -33.79 14.97 25.85
N ASN A 664 -32.69 15.65 25.54
CA ASN A 664 -31.37 15.03 25.58
C ASN A 664 -30.86 14.79 27.01
N ILE A 665 -31.13 15.70 27.95
CA ILE A 665 -30.80 15.50 29.37
C ILE A 665 -31.67 14.39 29.99
N GLU A 666 -32.94 14.30 29.60
CA GLU A 666 -33.82 13.24 30.09
C GLU A 666 -33.32 11.85 29.68
N MET A 667 -32.80 11.71 28.46
CA MET A 667 -32.23 10.46 27.96
C MET A 667 -30.91 10.04 28.63
N MET A 668 -30.22 10.94 29.33
CA MET A 668 -28.97 10.61 30.02
C MET A 668 -29.17 9.67 31.20
N ASP A 669 -28.27 8.71 31.34
CA ASP A 669 -28.18 7.78 32.46
C ASP A 669 -27.40 8.39 33.63
N ILE A 670 -27.96 9.45 34.20
CA ILE A 670 -27.45 10.19 35.37
C ILE A 670 -28.60 10.48 36.34
N ASN A 671 -28.29 10.74 37.61
CA ASN A 671 -29.34 10.93 38.62
C ASN A 671 -30.07 12.28 38.47
N THR A 672 -31.27 12.40 39.07
CA THR A 672 -32.12 13.59 38.96
C THR A 672 -31.44 14.88 39.42
N SER A 673 -30.59 14.81 40.44
CA SER A 673 -29.84 15.98 40.94
C SER A 673 -28.81 16.45 39.90
N GLN A 674 -28.10 15.52 39.27
CA GLN A 674 -27.16 15.80 38.19
C GLN A 674 -27.86 16.36 36.95
N LYS A 675 -29.01 15.79 36.55
CA LYS A 675 -29.84 16.33 35.44
C LYS A 675 -30.18 17.79 35.67
N LYS A 676 -30.67 18.12 36.87
CA LYS A 676 -31.01 19.50 37.26
C LYS A 676 -29.80 20.43 37.19
N ALA A 677 -28.66 20.02 37.76
CA ALA A 677 -27.45 20.84 37.76
C ALA A 677 -26.96 21.16 36.34
N VAL A 678 -26.98 20.19 35.42
CA VAL A 678 -26.56 20.41 34.02
C VAL A 678 -27.54 21.30 33.28
N LEU A 679 -28.85 21.11 33.48
CA LEU A 679 -29.88 22.00 32.93
C LEU A 679 -29.62 23.45 33.36
N ASP A 680 -29.47 23.67 34.67
CA ASP A 680 -29.22 24.99 35.24
C ASP A 680 -27.95 25.64 34.62
N MET A 681 -26.86 24.87 34.47
CA MET A 681 -25.63 25.36 33.82
C MET A 681 -25.85 25.74 32.35
N LEU A 682 -26.57 24.93 31.58
CA LEU A 682 -26.83 25.18 30.17
C LEU A 682 -27.70 26.43 29.99
N TYR A 683 -28.81 26.55 30.74
CA TYR A 683 -29.71 27.70 30.64
C TYR A 683 -29.03 28.99 31.07
N GLN A 684 -28.35 29.01 32.22
CA GLN A 684 -27.63 30.20 32.70
C GLN A 684 -26.52 30.60 31.74
N GLY A 685 -25.80 29.63 31.18
CA GLY A 685 -24.77 29.87 30.18
C GLY A 685 -25.32 30.49 28.89
N ILE A 686 -26.42 29.95 28.36
CA ILE A 686 -27.05 30.49 27.15
C ILE A 686 -27.57 31.91 27.41
N GLN A 687 -28.27 32.15 28.53
CA GLN A 687 -28.74 33.49 28.93
C GLN A 687 -27.59 34.50 28.98
N ALA A 688 -26.47 34.13 29.60
CA ALA A 688 -25.32 35.00 29.76
C ALA A 688 -24.72 35.41 28.40
N GLU A 689 -24.62 34.48 27.45
CA GLU A 689 -24.06 34.72 26.11
C GLU A 689 -25.05 35.41 25.14
N LEU A 690 -26.36 35.27 25.38
CA LEU A 690 -27.39 36.03 24.65
C LEU A 690 -27.57 37.45 25.17
N HIS A 691 -27.16 37.72 26.42
CA HIS A 691 -27.55 38.91 27.18
C HIS A 691 -29.08 39.05 27.30
N ASP A 692 -29.78 37.92 27.45
CA ASP A 692 -31.24 37.85 27.50
C ASP A 692 -31.70 37.11 28.77
N GLU A 693 -32.33 37.84 29.69
CA GLU A 693 -32.87 37.28 30.95
C GLU A 693 -34.22 36.57 30.78
N THR A 694 -34.82 36.63 29.58
CA THR A 694 -36.13 36.04 29.27
C THR A 694 -36.04 34.60 28.78
N PHE A 695 -34.87 34.15 28.31
CA PHE A 695 -34.61 32.75 27.95
C PHE A 695 -34.66 31.86 29.20
N ARG A 696 -35.84 31.41 29.64
CA ARG A 696 -36.03 30.65 30.87
C ARG A 696 -36.64 29.27 30.60
N TYR A 697 -36.27 28.32 31.44
CA TYR A 697 -36.96 27.04 31.52
C TYR A 697 -38.33 27.22 32.17
N ASP A 698 -39.34 27.58 31.37
CA ASP A 698 -40.71 27.77 31.84
C ASP A 698 -41.46 26.42 31.75
N LEU A 699 -41.21 25.52 32.72
CA LEU A 699 -42.16 24.44 33.00
C LEU A 699 -43.37 25.04 33.72
N ASN A 700 -44.27 25.69 32.97
CA ASN A 700 -45.65 25.72 33.43
C ASN A 700 -46.14 24.26 33.43
N GLU A 701 -46.49 23.73 34.60
CA GLU A 701 -46.95 22.34 34.83
C GLU A 701 -48.08 21.87 33.89
N ASN A 702 -48.72 22.79 33.17
CA ASN A 702 -49.74 22.49 32.16
C ASN A 702 -49.23 22.20 30.74
N GLN A 703 -47.98 22.55 30.38
CA GLN A 703 -47.44 22.23 29.04
C GLN A 703 -46.60 20.93 28.99
N ALA A 704 -46.12 20.44 30.14
CA ALA A 704 -45.51 19.11 30.23
C ALA A 704 -46.47 17.98 29.86
N LYS A 705 -47.79 18.19 29.98
CA LYS A 705 -48.81 17.21 29.55
C LYS A 705 -49.15 17.27 28.06
N SER A 706 -48.84 18.35 27.34
CA SER A 706 -49.14 18.48 25.91
C SER A 706 -47.94 18.19 24.99
N ALA A 707 -46.73 18.09 25.53
CA ALA A 707 -45.55 17.61 24.81
C ALA A 707 -45.38 16.07 24.88
N LEU A 708 -46.35 15.36 25.48
CA LEU A 708 -46.37 13.90 25.71
C LEU A 708 -47.53 13.20 24.96
N VAL A 709 -47.94 13.70 23.78
CA VAL A 709 -48.81 12.97 22.83
C VAL A 709 -48.12 12.82 21.50
#